data_AF-T1FVK1-F1
#
_entry.id   AF-T1FVK1-F1
#
_cell.length_a   1.000
_cell.length_b   1.000
_cell.length_c   1.000
_cell.angle_alpha   90.00
_cell.angle_beta   90.00
_cell.angle_gamma   90.00
#
_symmetry.space_group_name_H-M   'P 1'
#
loop_
_entity.id
_entity.type
_entity.pdbx_description
1 polymer ?
#
loop_
_entity_poly.entity_id
_entity_poly.type
_entity_poly.pdbx_seq_one_letter_code
_entity_poly.pdbx_strand_id
1 'polypeptide(L)'
;MRMLRTVLVLCSLLSTVISQICQWSDTPDTLVFGGVGQNNYNDINSCKAACYAAPSATCVAINFDPNGSPKCFFFNKTTDLITNSGKSGITWSICNKVCTWNVYKNSQRFGGISSPLANSLDACKKACLDNSSCQAVDFAPGNQPGTQCYLFITADISINYNAVGVDHYVCSVQWTSYKDMNVAGGTPQLAQQTLTDCQNFCITQVSGCQSIDFNPNDPTYKCWTFTPYNTNEAMKSAPGITHYVFSTGVTVINTQGQGTNQGSCVWQPYVGGQSGGGTYQQQFTTLSACQAGCVPSAACLAFEWTTSGQCWFFNSAAAPTQYGVPGITHYVWNCQMTQGNLCAWTTYTGQFAYGGYLDNNIKSLSECQTKCSLDASCKAVEWVTTNIGSQCFLFNRPEDSKPPSYYSSNIVHYTKSCYGASTTAIPMSTCTWQRYNGLQYYGGTYQNNIDSEDKCKAFCLSRSSCKAIEFVPIYSQCYTFTVSEIPQISNPDINHSILIGCSAGSATTGWTAGMSFSGVSNSGGSCQWSAYYGYQTFGGVEAPSSITSLQDCQSYCLNSLVGCKAVEWVTANLQAKCYTFNSDSVPTKSGLSGIDHYICNSPCTWTLYQNSMMYGGSSYMAATTLDQCKQACINSSNCQAIEFTTRGECYLFSSSQTPPMTNVTGVNHHIYNCHTSTPAVTITNTVFPTISVCPNNTVLENSNTIGGIRVSNANNVDECRSACLANDNRCTYGFDFNLYAPFGFQCWVSTNPFINFGNIKNVKHYYCK
;
A
#
# COMPACT_ATOMS: atom_id res chain seq x y z
N MET A 1 30.21 -25.21 75.64
CA MET A 1 30.15 -24.06 76.57
C MET A 1 30.28 -22.78 75.73
N ARG A 2 29.31 -21.86 75.85
CA ARG A 2 29.26 -20.45 75.39
C ARG A 2 29.07 -20.12 73.88
N MET A 3 27.80 -20.03 73.47
CA MET A 3 26.98 -18.80 73.21
C MET A 3 27.41 -17.68 72.22
N LEU A 4 26.42 -17.31 71.37
CA LEU A 4 26.04 -15.99 70.79
C LEU A 4 26.92 -15.42 69.63
N ARG A 5 26.42 -14.90 68.49
CA ARG A 5 25.18 -14.14 68.16
C ARG A 5 24.72 -14.36 66.70
N THR A 6 23.41 -14.37 66.55
CA THR A 6 22.59 -14.28 65.34
C THR A 6 22.54 -12.86 64.78
N VAL A 7 22.67 -12.69 63.46
CA VAL A 7 22.05 -11.59 62.68
C VAL A 7 21.60 -12.20 61.35
N LEU A 8 20.29 -12.47 61.24
CA LEU A 8 19.63 -12.82 59.97
C LEU A 8 19.00 -11.52 59.44
N VAL A 9 19.55 -10.96 58.37
CA VAL A 9 18.91 -9.86 57.63
C VAL A 9 18.05 -10.51 56.55
N LEU A 10 16.73 -10.45 56.74
CA LEU A 10 15.72 -10.72 55.73
C LEU A 10 15.81 -9.64 54.64
N CYS A 11 16.27 -10.01 53.45
CA CYS A 11 16.15 -9.18 52.25
C CYS A 11 14.91 -9.64 51.48
N SER A 12 13.77 -9.00 51.75
CA SER A 12 12.56 -9.13 50.94
C SER A 12 12.73 -8.29 49.67
N LEU A 13 13.00 -8.95 48.54
CA LEU A 13 12.94 -8.34 47.22
C LEU A 13 11.48 -8.02 46.88
N LEU A 14 11.12 -6.74 47.00
CA LEU A 14 9.92 -6.17 46.42
C LEU A 14 10.02 -6.29 44.89
N SER A 15 9.17 -7.12 44.29
CA SER A 15 8.93 -7.16 42.85
C SER A 15 8.08 -5.96 42.45
N THR A 16 8.69 -4.78 42.28
CA THR A 16 8.06 -3.66 41.58
C THR A 16 8.25 -3.85 40.07
N VAL A 17 7.36 -4.64 39.47
CA VAL A 17 7.15 -4.65 38.02
C VAL A 17 6.33 -3.41 37.69
N ILE A 18 6.99 -2.35 37.24
CA ILE A 18 6.33 -1.19 36.63
C ILE A 18 6.55 -1.33 35.11
N SER A 19 5.53 -1.80 34.39
CA SER A 19 5.46 -1.71 32.93
C SER A 19 4.29 -0.79 32.55
N GLN A 20 4.57 0.49 32.30
CA GLN A 20 3.58 1.44 31.80
C GLN A 20 3.65 1.50 30.27
N ILE A 21 2.70 0.88 29.58
CA ILE A 21 2.42 1.14 28.15
C ILE A 21 0.96 1.56 27.94
N CYS A 22 0.15 1.53 29.00
CA CYS A 22 -1.20 2.05 28.96
C CYS A 22 -1.63 2.50 30.36
N GLN A 23 -2.46 3.53 30.43
CA GLN A 23 -3.01 4.03 31.69
C GLN A 23 -4.50 3.67 31.74
N TRP A 24 -4.83 2.74 32.64
CA TRP A 24 -6.22 2.35 32.88
C TRP A 24 -6.99 3.50 33.49
N SER A 25 -8.13 3.84 32.89
CA SER A 25 -9.15 4.66 33.53
C SER A 25 -10.28 3.74 33.98
N ASP A 26 -10.46 3.63 35.30
CA ASP A 26 -11.50 2.81 35.91
C ASP A 26 -12.75 3.64 36.15
N THR A 27 -13.89 3.13 35.70
CA THR A 27 -15.22 3.66 35.99
C THR A 27 -15.98 2.61 36.81
N PRO A 28 -16.07 2.76 38.13
CA PRO A 28 -16.79 1.81 38.98
C PRO A 28 -18.30 1.83 38.69
N ASP A 29 -18.97 0.77 39.11
CA ASP A 29 -20.41 0.54 38.97
C ASP A 29 -20.95 0.74 37.55
N THR A 30 -20.14 0.40 36.55
CA THR A 30 -20.44 0.61 35.13
C THR A 30 -20.33 -0.72 34.40
N LEU A 31 -21.44 -1.15 33.81
CA LEU A 31 -21.47 -2.32 32.92
C LEU A 31 -21.54 -1.86 31.47
N VAL A 32 -20.68 -2.46 30.66
CA VAL A 32 -20.72 -2.31 29.20
C VAL A 32 -21.10 -3.63 28.53
N PHE A 33 -22.02 -3.63 27.56
CA PHE A 33 -22.41 -4.87 26.87
C PHE A 33 -21.52 -5.19 25.65
N GLY A 34 -21.36 -6.48 25.34
CA GLY A 34 -20.69 -6.95 24.12
C GLY A 34 -19.25 -7.46 24.26
N GLY A 35 -18.74 -7.57 25.50
CA GLY A 35 -17.39 -8.08 25.74
C GLY A 35 -17.28 -9.61 25.64
N VAL A 36 -16.11 -10.11 25.25
CA VAL A 36 -15.79 -11.54 25.17
C VAL A 36 -15.28 -12.01 26.53
N GLY A 37 -16.02 -12.92 27.16
CA GLY A 37 -15.71 -13.45 28.48
C GLY A 37 -14.39 -14.24 28.54
N GLN A 38 -13.64 -14.05 29.62
CA GLN A 38 -12.33 -14.65 29.88
C GLN A 38 -12.35 -15.43 31.21
N ASN A 39 -12.19 -16.76 31.15
CA ASN A 39 -12.43 -17.64 32.29
C ASN A 39 -11.28 -17.75 33.30
N ASN A 40 -10.12 -17.15 33.03
CA ASN A 40 -8.89 -17.41 33.79
C ASN A 40 -8.40 -16.22 34.64
N TYR A 41 -9.16 -15.12 34.72
CA TYR A 41 -8.72 -13.89 35.41
C TYR A 41 -9.66 -13.56 36.57
N ASN A 42 -9.16 -13.77 37.78
CA ASN A 42 -9.97 -13.74 39.01
C ASN A 42 -9.93 -12.41 39.76
N ASP A 43 -9.09 -11.47 39.32
CA ASP A 43 -8.94 -10.14 39.88
C ASP A 43 -8.76 -9.11 38.76
N ILE A 44 -9.02 -7.84 39.06
CA ILE A 44 -8.98 -6.78 38.05
C ILE A 44 -7.58 -6.58 37.46
N ASN A 45 -6.51 -6.82 38.24
CA ASN A 45 -5.14 -6.61 37.77
C ASN A 45 -4.71 -7.74 36.81
N SER A 46 -5.07 -8.99 37.09
CA SER A 46 -4.85 -10.10 36.15
C SER A 46 -5.68 -9.94 34.87
N CYS A 47 -6.93 -9.45 34.98
CA CYS A 47 -7.77 -9.13 33.82
C CYS A 47 -7.15 -8.02 32.95
N LYS A 48 -6.66 -6.94 33.57
CA LYS A 48 -5.94 -5.84 32.91
C LYS A 48 -4.65 -6.30 32.24
N ALA A 49 -3.82 -7.07 32.94
CA ALA A 49 -2.56 -7.61 32.42
C ALA A 49 -2.80 -8.55 31.23
N ALA A 50 -3.86 -9.35 31.29
CA ALA A 50 -4.23 -10.23 30.19
C ALA A 50 -4.77 -9.48 28.97
N CYS A 51 -5.55 -8.41 29.18
CA CYS A 51 -5.95 -7.51 28.10
C CYS A 51 -4.73 -6.89 27.42
N TYR A 52 -3.69 -6.53 28.19
CA TYR A 52 -2.41 -6.05 27.64
C TYR A 52 -1.61 -7.08 26.87
N ALA A 53 -1.65 -8.34 27.31
CA ALA A 53 -0.99 -9.43 26.61
C ALA A 53 -1.77 -9.88 25.36
N ALA A 54 -3.03 -9.47 25.20
CA ALA A 54 -3.81 -9.77 24.02
C ALA A 54 -3.33 -8.89 22.84
N PRO A 55 -3.35 -9.38 21.59
CA PRO A 55 -3.05 -8.54 20.42
C PRO A 55 -3.88 -7.25 20.45
N SER A 56 -3.29 -6.10 20.12
CA SER A 56 -3.93 -4.78 20.33
C SER A 56 -5.28 -4.60 19.63
N ALA A 57 -5.56 -5.39 18.59
CA ALA A 57 -6.86 -5.46 17.92
C ALA A 57 -7.95 -6.23 18.70
N THR A 58 -7.62 -6.90 19.81
CA THR A 58 -8.51 -7.82 20.53
C THR A 58 -8.92 -7.32 21.91
N CYS A 59 -8.18 -6.38 22.51
CA CYS A 59 -8.54 -5.80 23.80
C CYS A 59 -8.05 -4.35 23.97
N VAL A 60 -8.99 -3.41 23.98
CA VAL A 60 -8.79 -1.97 24.26
C VAL A 60 -9.47 -1.54 25.58
N ALA A 61 -10.32 -2.41 26.14
CA ALA A 61 -11.00 -2.17 27.41
C ALA A 61 -11.50 -3.48 28.03
N ILE A 62 -11.84 -3.46 29.32
CA ILE A 62 -12.36 -4.60 30.06
C ILE A 62 -13.59 -4.22 30.90
N ASN A 63 -14.52 -5.17 31.10
CA ASN A 63 -15.35 -5.18 32.29
C ASN A 63 -14.80 -6.22 33.26
N PHE A 64 -14.72 -5.85 34.53
CA PHE A 64 -14.45 -6.77 35.61
C PHE A 64 -15.65 -6.85 36.57
N ASP A 65 -16.28 -8.03 36.65
CA ASP A 65 -17.34 -8.37 37.58
C ASP A 65 -16.81 -9.40 38.60
N PRO A 66 -16.51 -9.01 39.84
CA PRO A 66 -15.94 -9.90 40.86
C PRO A 66 -16.88 -11.06 41.22
N ASN A 67 -18.18 -10.92 40.95
CA ASN A 67 -19.23 -11.92 41.23
C ASN A 67 -19.69 -12.67 39.96
N GLY A 68 -19.18 -12.30 38.78
CA GLY A 68 -19.55 -12.89 37.50
C GLY A 68 -18.86 -14.23 37.20
N SER A 69 -19.38 -14.94 36.19
CA SER A 69 -18.72 -16.09 35.57
C SER A 69 -18.94 -16.02 34.05
N PRO A 70 -17.94 -15.57 33.26
CA PRO A 70 -16.59 -15.15 33.68
C PRO A 70 -16.57 -13.83 34.46
N LYS A 71 -15.48 -13.61 35.22
CA LYS A 71 -15.26 -12.35 35.96
C LYS A 71 -14.68 -11.22 35.09
N CYS A 72 -14.11 -11.55 33.94
CA CYS A 72 -13.38 -10.63 33.07
C CYS A 72 -13.94 -10.70 31.65
N PHE A 73 -14.22 -9.56 31.02
CA PHE A 73 -14.71 -9.48 29.64
C PHE A 73 -13.87 -8.50 28.84
N PHE A 74 -13.37 -8.90 27.67
CA PHE A 74 -12.53 -8.09 26.79
C PHE A 74 -13.34 -7.40 25.69
N PHE A 75 -12.95 -6.18 25.34
CA PHE A 75 -13.60 -5.37 24.31
C PHE A 75 -12.56 -4.93 23.29
N ASN A 76 -12.85 -5.09 22.00
CA ASN A 76 -11.92 -4.74 20.91
C ASN A 76 -12.14 -3.34 20.30
N LYS A 77 -13.16 -2.61 20.74
CA LYS A 77 -13.46 -1.23 20.34
C LYS A 77 -14.12 -0.48 21.49
N THR A 78 -13.93 0.84 21.56
CA THR A 78 -14.56 1.72 22.54
C THR A 78 -15.82 2.41 22.02
N THR A 79 -16.04 2.43 20.70
CA THR A 79 -16.94 3.40 20.04
C THR A 79 -18.40 2.98 19.84
N ASP A 80 -18.83 1.78 20.25
CA ASP A 80 -20.22 1.31 20.05
C ASP A 80 -20.86 0.72 21.33
N LEU A 81 -20.45 1.24 22.48
CA LEU A 81 -20.72 0.60 23.75
C LEU A 81 -21.94 1.23 24.45
N ILE A 82 -23.03 0.45 24.57
CA ILE A 82 -24.16 0.81 25.44
C ILE A 82 -23.69 0.65 26.89
N THR A 83 -23.56 1.77 27.60
CA THR A 83 -23.21 1.80 29.02
C THR A 83 -24.48 1.76 29.87
N ASN A 84 -24.59 0.79 30.77
CA ASN A 84 -25.52 0.88 31.89
C ASN A 84 -24.74 1.34 33.13
N SER A 85 -24.79 2.65 33.39
CA SER A 85 -24.31 3.23 34.65
C SER A 85 -25.20 2.79 35.81
N GLY A 86 -24.60 2.41 36.94
CA GLY A 86 -25.31 2.06 38.18
C GLY A 86 -25.42 0.56 38.48
N LYS A 87 -24.73 -0.32 37.74
CA LYS A 87 -24.66 -1.74 38.12
C LYS A 87 -23.57 -1.94 39.16
N SER A 88 -24.00 -1.97 40.43
CA SER A 88 -23.09 -2.07 41.57
C SER A 88 -22.16 -3.30 41.46
N GLY A 89 -20.87 -3.07 41.67
CA GLY A 89 -19.84 -4.11 41.75
C GLY A 89 -19.10 -4.40 40.45
N ILE A 90 -19.48 -3.82 39.30
CA ILE A 90 -18.76 -4.01 38.03
C ILE A 90 -17.88 -2.79 37.74
N THR A 91 -16.60 -3.02 37.43
CA THR A 91 -15.68 -1.97 37.03
C THR A 91 -15.42 -2.03 35.53
N TRP A 92 -15.72 -0.94 34.84
CA TRP A 92 -15.29 -0.73 33.46
C TRP A 92 -13.91 -0.10 33.45
N SER A 93 -12.95 -0.68 32.74
CA SER A 93 -11.61 -0.10 32.61
C SER A 93 -11.27 0.07 31.14
N ILE A 94 -10.91 1.28 30.72
CA ILE A 94 -10.40 1.54 29.36
C ILE A 94 -8.89 1.66 29.39
N CYS A 95 -8.23 0.98 28.45
CA CYS A 95 -6.82 1.18 28.21
C CYS A 95 -6.61 2.43 27.34
N ASN A 96 -6.18 3.54 27.95
CA ASN A 96 -5.83 4.73 27.19
C ASN A 96 -4.40 4.64 26.67
N LYS A 97 -4.22 4.93 25.38
CA LYS A 97 -2.90 5.20 24.79
C LYS A 97 -2.20 6.26 25.63
N VAL A 98 -0.98 5.99 26.07
CA VAL A 98 -0.15 6.97 26.78
C VAL A 98 0.84 7.54 25.78
N CYS A 99 0.84 8.86 25.62
CA CYS A 99 1.89 9.56 24.89
C CYS A 99 2.30 10.82 25.61
N THR A 100 3.54 11.24 25.33
CA THR A 100 4.03 12.55 25.75
C THR A 100 3.75 13.54 24.63
N TRP A 101 3.16 14.67 25.00
CA TRP A 101 2.78 15.71 24.04
C TRP A 101 3.91 16.72 23.88
N ASN A 102 4.56 16.70 22.73
CA ASN A 102 5.49 17.75 22.33
C ASN A 102 4.69 18.96 21.84
N VAL A 103 4.96 20.15 22.39
CA VAL A 103 4.18 21.36 22.12
C VAL A 103 4.94 22.32 21.21
N TYR A 104 4.30 22.76 20.14
CA TYR A 104 4.80 23.77 19.21
C TYR A 104 3.88 24.99 19.28
N LYS A 105 4.36 26.04 19.96
CA LYS A 105 3.55 27.23 20.23
C LYS A 105 3.32 28.08 18.98
N ASN A 106 2.14 28.71 18.89
CA ASN A 106 1.75 29.57 17.76
C ASN A 106 1.93 28.90 16.39
N SER A 107 1.60 27.62 16.32
CA SER A 107 1.76 26.81 15.13
C SER A 107 0.54 25.94 14.90
N GLN A 108 0.24 25.70 13.63
CA GLN A 108 -0.87 24.84 13.22
C GLN A 108 -0.48 24.02 12.01
N ARG A 109 -1.27 22.99 11.74
CA ARG A 109 -1.19 22.15 10.56
C ARG A 109 -2.54 22.16 9.82
N PHE A 110 -2.51 22.22 8.50
CA PHE A 110 -3.75 22.17 7.72
C PHE A 110 -4.23 20.73 7.51
N GLY A 111 -5.54 20.54 7.39
CA GLY A 111 -6.16 19.23 7.10
C GLY A 111 -6.53 18.38 8.32
N GLY A 112 -6.59 18.98 9.51
CA GLY A 112 -7.04 18.28 10.72
C GLY A 112 -8.55 18.01 10.71
N ILE A 113 -8.96 16.92 11.35
CA ILE A 113 -10.37 16.52 11.52
C ILE A 113 -10.91 17.24 12.75
N SER A 114 -11.94 18.08 12.59
CA SER A 114 -12.55 18.81 13.72
C SER A 114 -13.15 17.84 14.75
N SER A 115 -12.87 18.09 16.03
CA SER A 115 -13.47 17.40 17.17
C SER A 115 -14.35 18.37 17.97
N PRO A 116 -15.61 18.58 17.58
CA PRO A 116 -16.44 19.66 18.11
C PRO A 116 -16.86 19.48 19.58
N LEU A 117 -16.74 18.26 20.13
CA LEU A 117 -17.02 18.00 21.54
C LEU A 117 -15.81 18.25 22.45
N ALA A 118 -14.61 18.43 21.87
CA ALA A 118 -13.38 18.70 22.60
C ALA A 118 -13.14 20.21 22.75
N ASN A 119 -13.77 20.81 23.75
CA ASN A 119 -13.72 22.26 24.02
C ASN A 119 -12.61 22.69 25.01
N SER A 120 -11.72 21.77 25.37
CA SER A 120 -10.55 22.03 26.20
C SER A 120 -9.34 21.26 25.66
N LEU A 121 -8.12 21.68 26.02
CA LEU A 121 -6.91 21.00 25.58
C LEU A 121 -6.89 19.53 26.04
N ASP A 122 -7.31 19.27 27.28
CA ASP A 122 -7.35 17.91 27.82
C ASP A 122 -8.40 17.06 27.11
N ALA A 123 -9.57 17.62 26.81
CA ALA A 123 -10.58 16.94 26.00
C ALA A 123 -10.09 16.68 24.57
N CYS A 124 -9.30 17.59 23.99
CA CYS A 124 -8.74 17.46 22.65
C CYS A 124 -7.66 16.36 22.59
N LYS A 125 -6.74 16.37 23.56
CA LYS A 125 -5.76 15.29 23.74
C LYS A 125 -6.45 13.96 23.98
N LYS A 126 -7.47 13.91 24.84
CA LYS A 126 -8.25 12.70 25.08
C LYS A 126 -8.94 12.20 23.80
N ALA A 127 -9.58 13.07 23.04
CA ALA A 127 -10.20 12.71 21.76
C ALA A 127 -9.17 12.11 20.77
N CYS A 128 -7.93 12.62 20.78
CA CYS A 128 -6.85 12.01 20.03
C CYS A 128 -6.42 10.66 20.59
N LEU A 129 -6.29 10.50 21.91
CA LEU A 129 -5.92 9.22 22.52
C LEU A 129 -6.98 8.13 22.33
N ASP A 130 -8.26 8.51 22.28
CA ASP A 130 -9.39 7.63 22.01
C ASP A 130 -9.48 7.25 20.51
N ASN A 131 -8.86 8.04 19.63
CA ASN A 131 -8.76 7.77 18.20
C ASN A 131 -7.44 7.05 17.90
N SER A 132 -7.50 5.75 17.63
CA SER A 132 -6.32 4.90 17.35
C SER A 132 -5.40 5.43 16.24
N SER A 133 -5.96 6.17 15.27
CA SER A 133 -5.20 6.74 14.15
C SER A 133 -4.59 8.10 14.49
N CYS A 134 -5.02 8.77 15.56
CA CYS A 134 -4.55 10.11 15.87
C CYS A 134 -3.14 10.12 16.47
N GLN A 135 -2.34 11.05 15.96
CA GLN A 135 -0.91 11.24 16.29
C GLN A 135 -0.58 12.68 16.67
N ALA A 136 -1.45 13.65 16.40
CA ALA A 136 -1.26 15.04 16.82
C ALA A 136 -2.61 15.77 16.94
N VAL A 137 -2.63 16.91 17.64
CA VAL A 137 -3.77 17.82 17.70
C VAL A 137 -3.35 19.28 17.51
N ASP A 138 -4.20 20.07 16.88
CA ASP A 138 -4.16 21.53 16.97
C ASP A 138 -5.20 21.98 17.97
N PHE A 139 -4.81 22.85 18.90
CA PHE A 139 -5.72 23.44 19.85
C PHE A 139 -5.65 24.97 19.84
N ALA A 140 -6.80 25.61 19.66
CA ALA A 140 -6.95 27.05 19.55
C ALA A 140 -7.89 27.55 20.67
N PRO A 141 -7.36 27.94 21.86
CA PRO A 141 -8.21 28.29 23.00
C PRO A 141 -9.12 29.50 22.75
N GLY A 142 -8.72 30.42 21.84
CA GLY A 142 -9.49 31.61 21.50
C GLY A 142 -10.65 31.39 20.51
N ASN A 143 -10.78 30.20 19.92
CA ASN A 143 -11.85 29.89 18.98
C ASN A 143 -13.18 29.63 19.70
N GLN A 144 -14.30 29.79 18.97
CA GLN A 144 -15.63 29.49 19.49
C GLN A 144 -15.73 28.01 19.92
N PRO A 145 -16.46 27.69 21.01
CA PRO A 145 -16.70 26.31 21.44
C PRO A 145 -17.12 25.42 20.26
N GLY A 146 -16.44 24.28 20.11
CA GLY A 146 -16.64 23.35 18.99
C GLY A 146 -15.78 23.59 17.75
N THR A 147 -14.95 24.64 17.74
CA THR A 147 -13.94 24.90 16.68
C THR A 147 -12.52 25.00 17.23
N GLN A 148 -12.32 24.52 18.47
CA GLN A 148 -11.08 24.65 19.22
C GLN A 148 -10.11 23.50 19.00
N CYS A 149 -10.57 22.32 18.56
CA CYS A 149 -9.77 21.09 18.49
C CYS A 149 -9.80 20.45 17.09
N TYR A 150 -8.62 20.16 16.54
CA TYR A 150 -8.47 19.41 15.29
C TYR A 150 -7.49 18.24 15.49
N LEU A 151 -7.87 17.05 15.03
CA LEU A 151 -7.11 15.81 15.18
C LEU A 151 -6.36 15.48 13.89
N PHE A 152 -5.14 14.96 14.00
CA PHE A 152 -4.31 14.58 12.86
C PHE A 152 -3.88 13.13 12.95
N ILE A 153 -3.94 12.41 11.82
CA ILE A 153 -3.55 10.99 11.74
C ILE A 153 -2.05 10.75 11.55
N THR A 154 -1.25 11.81 11.44
CA THR A 154 0.19 11.74 11.21
C THR A 154 0.91 12.67 12.19
N ALA A 155 2.06 12.22 12.70
CA ALA A 155 2.89 12.93 13.67
C ALA A 155 3.78 14.03 13.04
N ASP A 156 3.59 14.35 11.75
CA ASP A 156 4.48 15.25 11.03
C ASP A 156 4.46 16.68 11.57
N ILE A 157 5.67 17.18 11.83
CA ILE A 157 6.00 18.55 12.24
C ILE A 157 5.97 19.56 11.09
N SER A 158 5.16 19.36 10.06
CA SER A 158 5.00 20.37 8.98
C SER A 158 4.14 21.53 9.48
N ILE A 159 4.71 22.35 10.35
CA ILE A 159 4.05 23.46 11.04
C ILE A 159 4.22 24.76 10.26
N ASN A 160 3.11 25.47 10.05
CA ASN A 160 3.16 26.90 9.75
C ASN A 160 3.43 27.63 11.07
N TYR A 161 4.65 28.16 11.26
CA TYR A 161 5.12 28.76 12.52
C TYR A 161 4.46 30.12 12.88
N ASN A 162 3.45 30.56 12.12
CA ASN A 162 2.81 31.88 12.28
C ASN A 162 1.31 31.80 12.58
N ALA A 163 0.82 30.72 13.19
CA ALA A 163 -0.58 30.59 13.61
C ALA A 163 -0.78 31.14 15.03
N VAL A 164 -0.74 32.46 15.17
CA VAL A 164 -0.92 33.13 16.47
C VAL A 164 -2.24 32.69 17.10
N GLY A 165 -2.17 32.15 18.32
CA GLY A 165 -3.35 31.68 19.07
C GLY A 165 -3.74 30.22 18.83
N VAL A 166 -2.95 29.46 18.06
CA VAL A 166 -3.08 28.00 17.90
C VAL A 166 -1.79 27.33 18.35
N ASP A 167 -1.88 26.28 19.15
CA ASP A 167 -0.73 25.45 19.52
C ASP A 167 -0.89 24.05 18.91
N HIS A 168 0.18 23.53 18.31
CA HIS A 168 0.24 22.17 17.76
C HIS A 168 0.88 21.23 18.77
N TYR A 169 0.24 20.10 19.04
CA TYR A 169 0.69 19.09 20.00
C TYR A 169 0.90 17.77 19.28
N VAL A 170 2.11 17.23 19.31
CA VAL A 170 2.43 15.93 18.71
C VAL A 170 2.51 14.86 19.79
N CYS A 171 1.66 13.84 19.66
CA CYS A 171 1.61 12.68 20.55
C CYS A 171 2.80 11.77 20.23
N SER A 172 3.88 11.90 20.99
CA SER A 172 5.10 11.12 20.80
C SER A 172 5.06 9.86 21.66
N VAL A 173 5.24 8.73 20.99
CA VAL A 173 5.38 7.40 21.59
C VAL A 173 6.58 7.35 22.54
N GLN A 174 6.44 6.61 23.64
CA GLN A 174 7.46 6.51 24.67
C GLN A 174 8.47 5.41 24.35
N TRP A 175 9.74 5.76 24.50
CA TRP A 175 10.85 4.80 24.51
C TRP A 175 11.13 4.40 25.94
N THR A 176 11.12 3.10 26.23
CA THR A 176 11.58 2.60 27.53
C THR A 176 13.08 2.39 27.47
N SER A 177 13.84 3.10 28.33
CA SER A 177 15.31 3.01 28.36
C SER A 177 15.82 2.08 29.44
N TYR A 178 16.83 1.27 29.12
CA TYR A 178 17.56 0.39 30.01
C TYR A 178 19.04 0.81 29.98
N LYS A 179 19.45 1.58 30.99
CA LYS A 179 20.81 2.12 31.08
C LYS A 179 21.83 1.01 31.36
N ASP A 180 23.01 1.12 30.74
CA ASP A 180 24.11 0.17 30.85
C ASP A 180 23.72 -1.25 30.41
N MET A 181 22.84 -1.31 29.41
CA MET A 181 22.31 -2.55 28.83
C MET A 181 22.35 -2.47 27.30
N ASN A 182 22.52 -3.61 26.64
CA ASN A 182 22.46 -3.76 25.20
C ASN A 182 21.83 -5.11 24.80
N VAL A 183 21.50 -5.28 23.53
CA VAL A 183 21.06 -6.56 22.93
C VAL A 183 21.98 -6.90 21.75
N ALA A 184 22.24 -8.19 21.49
CA ALA A 184 23.13 -8.57 20.39
C ALA A 184 22.37 -8.56 19.05
N GLY A 185 23.09 -8.41 17.94
CA GLY A 185 22.49 -8.46 16.59
C GLY A 185 21.92 -7.14 16.05
N GLY A 186 22.16 -6.00 16.72
CA GLY A 186 21.77 -4.69 16.22
C GLY A 186 22.54 -4.29 14.95
N THR A 187 21.85 -3.65 14.00
CA THR A 187 22.48 -3.12 12.78
C THR A 187 22.99 -1.70 13.02
N PRO A 188 24.30 -1.42 12.89
CA PRO A 188 24.87 -0.09 13.15
C PRO A 188 24.40 0.96 12.13
N GLN A 189 24.14 2.18 12.59
CA GLN A 189 23.65 3.29 11.78
C GLN A 189 24.65 4.46 11.78
N LEU A 190 25.48 4.54 10.74
CA LEU A 190 26.60 5.50 10.65
C LEU A 190 26.15 6.97 10.69
N ALA A 191 24.99 7.30 10.12
CA ALA A 191 24.51 8.68 10.03
C ALA A 191 23.84 9.18 11.33
N GLN A 192 23.51 8.29 12.27
CA GLN A 192 22.69 8.63 13.44
C GLN A 192 23.59 8.88 14.66
N GLN A 193 23.98 10.15 14.82
CA GLN A 193 24.99 10.56 15.81
C GLN A 193 24.37 11.06 17.14
N THR A 194 23.06 11.29 17.17
CA THR A 194 22.34 11.67 18.40
C THR A 194 21.25 10.63 18.72
N LEU A 195 20.82 10.59 19.99
CA LEU A 195 19.75 9.68 20.41
C LEU A 195 18.45 9.95 19.64
N THR A 196 18.10 11.22 19.47
CA THR A 196 16.90 11.64 18.75
C THR A 196 16.95 11.20 17.28
N ASP A 197 18.10 11.35 16.62
CA ASP A 197 18.27 10.91 15.24
C ASP A 197 18.15 9.38 15.13
N CYS A 198 18.75 8.65 16.07
CA CYS A 198 18.66 7.18 16.14
C CYS A 198 17.21 6.69 16.34
N GLN A 199 16.47 7.31 17.25
CA GLN A 199 15.07 7.01 17.50
C GLN A 199 14.20 7.31 16.28
N ASN A 200 14.36 8.49 15.66
CA ASN A 200 13.60 8.88 14.47
C ASN A 200 13.91 7.98 13.27
N PHE A 201 15.18 7.59 13.09
CA PHE A 201 15.59 6.68 12.03
C PHE A 201 14.97 5.30 12.21
N CYS A 202 14.98 4.76 13.43
CA CYS A 202 14.28 3.50 13.75
C CYS A 202 12.79 3.59 13.40
N ILE A 203 12.11 4.68 13.80
CA ILE A 203 10.65 4.84 13.59
C ILE A 203 10.30 5.00 12.12
N THR A 204 11.07 5.79 11.37
CA THR A 204 10.65 6.29 10.05
C THR A 204 11.33 5.58 8.88
N GLN A 205 12.55 5.07 9.08
CA GLN A 205 13.39 4.55 7.98
C GLN A 205 13.64 3.05 8.08
N VAL A 206 13.49 2.45 9.26
CA VAL A 206 13.77 1.02 9.48
C VAL A 206 12.46 0.26 9.67
N SER A 207 12.01 -0.42 8.61
CA SER A 207 10.76 -1.19 8.63
C SER A 207 10.78 -2.27 9.72
N GLY A 208 9.82 -2.21 10.64
CA GLY A 208 9.69 -3.17 11.74
C GLY A 208 10.64 -2.94 12.91
N CYS A 209 11.30 -1.78 12.99
CA CYS A 209 12.24 -1.49 14.07
C CYS A 209 11.50 -1.44 15.40
N GLN A 210 11.98 -2.19 16.38
CA GLN A 210 11.31 -2.38 17.68
C GLN A 210 12.18 -1.97 18.87
N SER A 211 13.47 -1.70 18.65
CA SER A 211 14.39 -1.18 19.67
C SER A 211 15.65 -0.61 19.03
N ILE A 212 16.41 0.14 19.82
CA ILE A 212 17.74 0.63 19.49
C ILE A 212 18.71 0.41 20.65
N ASP A 213 19.99 0.27 20.36
CA ASP A 213 21.08 0.47 21.32
C ASP A 213 21.75 1.80 20.97
N PHE A 214 21.96 2.65 21.97
CA PHE A 214 22.64 3.93 21.78
C PHE A 214 23.86 4.03 22.69
N ASN A 215 25.03 4.27 22.08
CA ASN A 215 26.30 4.48 22.77
C ASN A 215 26.85 5.87 22.42
N PRO A 216 26.71 6.89 23.28
CA PRO A 216 27.18 8.24 22.98
C PRO A 216 28.71 8.36 22.87
N ASN A 217 29.45 7.38 23.42
CA ASN A 217 30.91 7.37 23.51
C ASN A 217 31.60 6.59 22.37
N ASP A 218 30.85 5.86 21.55
CA ASP A 218 31.42 5.17 20.39
C ASP A 218 31.82 6.22 19.32
N PRO A 219 33.07 6.23 18.84
CA PRO A 219 33.55 7.24 17.90
C PRO A 219 33.06 6.98 16.46
N THR A 220 32.52 5.79 16.16
CA THR A 220 32.17 5.38 14.79
C THR A 220 30.66 5.22 14.64
N TYR A 221 30.02 4.44 15.51
CA TYR A 221 28.59 4.15 15.43
C TYR A 221 27.95 4.43 16.77
N LYS A 222 27.09 5.44 16.87
CA LYS A 222 26.41 5.74 18.13
C LYS A 222 25.06 5.03 18.27
N CYS A 223 24.57 4.44 17.19
CA CYS A 223 23.22 3.91 17.07
C CYS A 223 23.23 2.53 16.43
N TRP A 224 22.50 1.59 17.01
CA TRP A 224 22.20 0.28 16.41
C TRP A 224 20.70 0.03 16.47
N THR A 225 20.10 -0.44 15.37
CA THR A 225 18.65 -0.69 15.25
C THR A 225 18.35 -2.19 15.16
N PHE A 226 17.19 -2.63 15.66
CA PHE A 226 16.81 -4.05 15.71
C PHE A 226 15.48 -4.34 14.99
N THR A 227 15.50 -5.31 14.06
CA THR A 227 14.36 -5.71 13.21
C THR A 227 14.31 -7.23 12.94
N PRO A 228 13.27 -7.95 13.37
CA PRO A 228 12.40 -7.65 14.52
C PRO A 228 13.18 -7.75 15.84
N TYR A 229 12.67 -7.14 16.91
CA TYR A 229 13.21 -7.36 18.26
C TYR A 229 12.89 -8.78 18.70
N ASN A 230 13.91 -9.62 18.83
CA ASN A 230 13.76 -10.92 19.43
C ASN A 230 13.68 -10.76 20.95
N THR A 231 12.46 -10.79 21.50
CA THR A 231 12.24 -10.75 22.97
C THR A 231 12.95 -11.87 23.74
N ASN A 232 13.55 -12.85 23.04
CA ASN A 232 14.25 -14.00 23.59
C ASN A 232 15.77 -13.76 23.76
N GLU A 233 16.33 -12.69 23.21
CA GLU A 233 17.69 -12.31 23.57
C GLU A 233 17.69 -11.54 24.88
N ALA A 234 18.34 -12.13 25.88
CA ALA A 234 18.52 -11.48 27.17
C ALA A 234 19.34 -10.20 26.99
N MET A 235 18.82 -9.06 27.45
CA MET A 235 19.60 -7.84 27.59
C MET A 235 20.84 -8.13 28.44
N LYS A 236 22.02 -7.76 27.93
CA LYS A 236 23.30 -7.94 28.62
C LYS A 236 23.76 -6.61 29.19
N SER A 237 24.47 -6.66 30.33
CA SER A 237 25.10 -5.47 30.87
C SER A 237 26.20 -4.98 29.92
N ALA A 238 26.13 -3.71 29.56
CA ALA A 238 27.06 -3.03 28.66
C ALA A 238 27.24 -1.59 29.13
N PRO A 239 28.21 -1.31 30.03
CA PRO A 239 28.45 0.02 30.56
C PRO A 239 28.66 1.06 29.46
N GLY A 240 27.93 2.17 29.53
CA GLY A 240 27.97 3.25 28.54
C GLY A 240 27.03 3.09 27.35
N ILE A 241 26.30 1.97 27.23
CA ILE A 241 25.25 1.76 26.23
C ILE A 241 23.88 1.84 26.90
N THR A 242 22.90 2.48 26.26
CA THR A 242 21.50 2.44 26.72
C THR A 242 20.65 1.76 25.65
N HIS A 243 20.00 0.67 26.03
CA HIS A 243 19.01 0.00 25.19
C HIS A 243 17.67 0.72 25.31
N TYR A 244 17.06 1.08 24.19
CA TYR A 244 15.72 1.68 24.16
C TYR A 244 14.77 0.74 23.42
N VAL A 245 13.70 0.34 24.08
CA VAL A 245 12.63 -0.46 23.45
C VAL A 245 11.54 0.48 22.96
N PHE A 246 11.24 0.33 21.67
CA PHE A 246 10.16 1.04 21.00
C PHE A 246 8.86 0.30 21.23
N SER A 247 8.01 0.85 22.10
CA SER A 247 6.65 0.33 22.23
C SER A 247 5.75 0.99 21.18
N THR A 248 5.52 0.30 20.07
CA THR A 248 4.53 0.72 19.05
C THR A 248 3.09 0.66 19.53
N GLY A 249 2.82 0.16 20.75
CA GLY A 249 1.48 -0.31 21.11
C GLY A 249 1.02 -1.50 20.23
N VAL A 250 1.92 -2.07 19.41
CA VAL A 250 1.69 -3.26 18.61
C VAL A 250 2.71 -4.30 19.06
N THR A 251 2.34 -5.02 20.13
CA THR A 251 3.02 -6.26 20.50
C THR A 251 2.73 -7.28 19.40
N VAL A 252 3.68 -7.51 18.50
CA VAL A 252 3.69 -8.75 17.70
C VAL A 252 4.16 -9.84 18.63
N ILE A 253 3.26 -10.38 19.44
CA ILE A 253 3.51 -11.64 20.13
C ILE A 253 3.36 -12.72 19.05
N ASN A 254 4.44 -13.43 18.78
CA ASN A 254 4.48 -14.50 17.81
C ASN A 254 3.76 -15.73 18.42
N THR A 255 2.43 -15.67 18.47
CA THR A 255 1.55 -16.80 18.79
C THR A 255 0.84 -17.22 17.52
N GLN A 256 1.50 -18.06 16.71
CA GLN A 256 0.78 -18.86 15.72
C GLN A 256 -0.01 -19.95 16.45
N GLY A 257 -1.26 -19.59 16.78
CA GLY A 257 -2.32 -20.53 17.08
C GLY A 257 -2.64 -21.40 15.87
N GLN A 258 -2.84 -22.67 16.17
CA GLN A 258 -3.20 -23.79 15.30
C GLN A 258 -4.13 -23.42 14.13
N GLY A 259 -3.68 -23.72 12.91
CA GLY A 259 -4.51 -23.79 11.71
C GLY A 259 -3.88 -24.76 10.72
N THR A 260 -4.42 -25.97 10.64
CA THR A 260 -4.03 -27.00 9.66
C THR A 260 -4.41 -26.53 8.26
N ASN A 261 -3.45 -26.15 7.41
CA ASN A 261 -3.49 -26.33 5.95
C ASN A 261 -2.15 -25.90 5.35
N GLN A 262 -1.27 -26.88 5.09
CA GLN A 262 0.00 -26.71 4.39
C GLN A 262 -0.23 -26.64 2.87
N GLY A 263 0.27 -25.58 2.24
CA GLY A 263 0.69 -25.69 0.83
C GLY A 263 1.82 -26.73 0.71
N SER A 264 1.98 -27.33 -0.47
CA SER A 264 2.96 -28.41 -0.69
C SER A 264 4.39 -27.92 -0.43
N CYS A 265 4.89 -28.18 0.78
CA CYS A 265 6.29 -27.99 1.14
C CYS A 265 7.00 -29.33 1.05
N VAL A 266 8.27 -29.29 0.63
CA VAL A 266 9.10 -30.49 0.48
C VAL A 266 10.32 -30.36 1.38
N TRP A 267 10.65 -31.44 2.07
CA TRP A 267 11.87 -31.52 2.86
C TRP A 267 13.09 -31.54 1.94
N GLN A 268 13.95 -30.53 2.04
CA GLN A 268 15.20 -30.50 1.29
C GLN A 268 16.33 -31.12 2.12
N PRO A 269 16.89 -32.27 1.70
CA PRO A 269 17.97 -32.93 2.43
C PRO A 269 19.35 -32.33 2.11
N TYR A 270 20.18 -32.22 3.14
CA TYR A 270 21.60 -31.89 3.08
C TYR A 270 22.38 -33.07 3.68
N VAL A 271 22.76 -34.03 2.84
CA VAL A 271 23.47 -35.24 3.26
C VAL A 271 24.87 -34.89 3.77
N GLY A 272 25.20 -35.39 4.96
CA GLY A 272 26.43 -35.02 5.68
C GLY A 272 26.39 -33.63 6.32
N GLY A 273 25.24 -32.96 6.30
CA GLY A 273 25.05 -31.65 6.93
C GLY A 273 24.70 -31.78 8.42
N GLN A 274 25.33 -30.96 9.25
CA GLN A 274 25.03 -30.82 10.68
C GLN A 274 24.99 -29.33 11.09
N SER A 275 24.15 -29.02 12.06
CA SER A 275 23.89 -27.73 12.69
C SER A 275 23.98 -27.87 14.20
N GLY A 276 24.56 -26.90 14.88
CA GLY A 276 24.53 -26.82 16.34
C GLY A 276 23.17 -26.31 16.85
N GLY A 277 22.74 -26.79 18.03
CA GLY A 277 21.57 -26.23 18.74
C GLY A 277 20.23 -26.94 18.53
N GLY A 278 20.23 -28.12 17.90
CA GLY A 278 19.02 -28.95 17.79
C GLY A 278 18.56 -29.50 19.12
N THR A 279 17.26 -29.77 19.26
CA THR A 279 16.65 -30.42 20.43
C THR A 279 16.29 -31.87 20.10
N TYR A 280 16.89 -32.83 20.81
CA TYR A 280 16.67 -34.26 20.59
C TYR A 280 15.22 -34.68 20.88
N GLN A 281 14.62 -35.43 19.95
CA GLN A 281 13.26 -35.96 20.03
C GLN A 281 13.30 -37.49 20.14
N GLN A 282 13.36 -37.99 21.38
CA GLN A 282 13.49 -39.42 21.68
C GLN A 282 12.33 -40.28 21.14
N GLN A 283 11.15 -39.68 20.96
CA GLN A 283 9.94 -40.35 20.51
C GLN A 283 9.91 -40.65 19.00
N PHE A 284 10.80 -40.07 18.19
CA PHE A 284 10.82 -40.26 16.74
C PHE A 284 11.99 -41.15 16.33
N THR A 285 11.73 -42.46 16.24
CA THR A 285 12.74 -43.50 15.94
C THR A 285 12.80 -43.90 14.46
N THR A 286 12.04 -43.23 13.59
CA THR A 286 12.12 -43.40 12.13
C THR A 286 12.14 -42.03 11.43
N LEU A 287 12.73 -41.96 10.23
CA LEU A 287 12.80 -40.72 9.44
C LEU A 287 11.41 -40.15 9.17
N SER A 288 10.45 -40.99 8.76
CA SER A 288 9.07 -40.56 8.52
C SER A 288 8.38 -40.05 9.79
N ALA A 289 8.63 -40.67 10.95
CA ALA A 289 8.10 -40.17 12.22
C ALA A 289 8.76 -38.83 12.62
N CYS A 290 10.05 -38.66 12.35
CA CYS A 290 10.77 -37.41 12.60
C CYS A 290 10.24 -36.27 11.71
N GLN A 291 10.03 -36.54 10.42
CA GLN A 291 9.38 -35.61 9.48
C GLN A 291 7.98 -35.23 9.95
N ALA A 292 7.13 -36.23 10.24
CA ALA A 292 5.75 -36.03 10.68
C ALA A 292 5.65 -35.32 12.04
N GLY A 293 6.62 -35.54 12.93
CA GLY A 293 6.71 -34.87 14.23
C GLY A 293 7.16 -33.42 14.12
N CYS A 294 7.99 -33.10 13.13
CA CYS A 294 8.48 -31.74 12.90
C CYS A 294 7.39 -30.86 12.27
N VAL A 295 6.58 -31.41 11.34
CA VAL A 295 5.44 -30.73 10.68
C VAL A 295 4.58 -29.87 11.62
N PRO A 296 3.99 -30.43 12.71
CA PRO A 296 3.09 -29.69 13.60
C PRO A 296 3.82 -28.89 14.67
N SER A 297 5.14 -29.02 14.79
CA SER A 297 5.91 -28.36 15.85
C SER A 297 6.24 -26.93 15.43
N ALA A 298 5.60 -25.95 16.09
CA ALA A 298 5.87 -24.53 15.86
C ALA A 298 7.35 -24.13 16.10
N ALA A 299 8.12 -24.98 16.78
CA ALA A 299 9.53 -24.80 17.04
C ALA A 299 10.44 -25.60 16.07
N CYS A 300 9.90 -26.26 15.05
CA CYS A 300 10.65 -27.09 14.11
C CYS A 300 10.55 -26.55 12.68
N LEU A 301 11.55 -25.77 12.28
CA LEU A 301 11.73 -25.25 10.91
C LEU A 301 12.74 -26.09 10.10
N ALA A 302 13.52 -26.93 10.79
CA ALA A 302 14.40 -27.93 10.21
C ALA A 302 14.58 -29.09 11.20
N PHE A 303 15.03 -30.25 10.73
CA PHE A 303 15.43 -31.35 11.60
C PHE A 303 16.68 -32.07 11.08
N GLU A 304 17.40 -32.74 11.98
CA GLU A 304 18.46 -33.68 11.62
C GLU A 304 18.03 -35.12 11.88
N TRP A 305 18.45 -35.99 10.98
CA TRP A 305 18.27 -37.42 11.09
C TRP A 305 19.63 -38.12 11.03
N THR A 306 19.89 -38.99 12.00
CA THR A 306 21.11 -39.81 12.03
C THR A 306 20.85 -41.22 11.52
N THR A 307 21.89 -41.89 11.01
CA THR A 307 21.82 -43.31 10.63
C THR A 307 21.60 -44.24 11.82
N SER A 308 21.83 -43.77 13.05
CA SER A 308 21.50 -44.46 14.30
C SER A 308 20.03 -44.29 14.73
N GLY A 309 19.20 -43.58 13.96
CA GLY A 309 17.78 -43.42 14.23
C GLY A 309 17.41 -42.27 15.17
N GLN A 310 18.26 -41.25 15.29
CA GLN A 310 18.04 -40.10 16.17
C GLN A 310 17.51 -38.90 15.40
N CYS A 311 16.54 -38.20 16.00
CA CYS A 311 15.84 -37.04 15.43
C CYS A 311 16.11 -35.78 16.26
N TRP A 312 16.58 -34.70 15.65
CA TRP A 312 16.84 -33.43 16.35
C TRP A 312 16.12 -32.27 15.68
N PHE A 313 15.32 -31.50 16.41
CA PHE A 313 14.53 -30.39 15.87
C PHE A 313 15.24 -29.04 16.03
N PHE A 314 15.13 -28.18 15.03
CA PHE A 314 15.71 -26.85 14.99
C PHE A 314 14.63 -25.81 14.76
N ASN A 315 14.70 -24.69 15.47
CA ASN A 315 13.79 -23.55 15.34
C ASN A 315 14.22 -22.54 14.26
N SER A 316 15.11 -22.95 13.35
CA SER A 316 15.63 -22.16 12.25
C SER A 316 15.60 -22.98 10.96
N ALA A 317 15.22 -22.36 9.85
CA ALA A 317 15.26 -22.94 8.51
C ALA A 317 16.65 -22.79 7.84
N ALA A 318 17.69 -22.43 8.60
CA ALA A 318 19.03 -22.26 8.05
C ALA A 318 19.59 -23.57 7.49
N ALA A 319 20.38 -23.44 6.41
CA ALA A 319 21.24 -24.50 5.90
C ALA A 319 22.28 -24.92 6.97
N PRO A 320 22.81 -26.15 6.92
CA PRO A 320 23.71 -26.64 7.96
C PRO A 320 25.02 -25.86 8.04
N THR A 321 25.54 -25.70 9.26
CA THR A 321 26.79 -24.95 9.52
C THR A 321 28.05 -25.80 9.34
N GLN A 322 27.91 -27.13 9.28
CA GLN A 322 28.99 -28.09 9.02
C GLN A 322 28.57 -29.07 7.91
N TYR A 323 29.52 -29.48 7.07
CA TYR A 323 29.34 -30.45 5.98
C TYR A 323 30.34 -31.60 6.10
N GLY A 324 29.97 -32.77 5.59
CA GLY A 324 30.82 -33.96 5.56
C GLY A 324 30.78 -34.82 6.83
N VAL A 325 29.81 -34.63 7.73
CA VAL A 325 29.64 -35.46 8.93
C VAL A 325 28.99 -36.80 8.55
N PRO A 326 29.70 -37.94 8.60
CA PRO A 326 29.14 -39.20 8.14
C PRO A 326 27.95 -39.63 9.00
N GLY A 327 26.86 -40.04 8.34
CA GLY A 327 25.68 -40.59 9.01
C GLY A 327 24.69 -39.56 9.55
N ILE A 328 24.80 -38.28 9.21
CA ILE A 328 23.81 -37.24 9.54
C ILE A 328 23.26 -36.63 8.24
N THR A 329 21.97 -36.35 8.20
CA THR A 329 21.33 -35.55 7.14
C THR A 329 20.48 -34.46 7.78
N HIS A 330 20.77 -33.20 7.45
CA HIS A 330 19.96 -32.04 7.85
C HIS A 330 18.85 -31.82 6.82
N TYR A 331 17.61 -31.69 7.26
CA TYR A 331 16.45 -31.47 6.41
C TYR A 331 15.86 -30.10 6.73
N VAL A 332 15.84 -29.22 5.73
CA VAL A 332 15.22 -27.90 5.86
C VAL A 332 13.82 -27.93 5.25
N TRP A 333 12.86 -27.31 5.95
CA TRP A 333 11.49 -27.23 5.50
C TRP A 333 11.41 -26.21 4.34
N ASN A 334 11.63 -26.65 3.11
CA ASN A 334 11.59 -25.78 1.93
C ASN A 334 10.15 -25.67 1.44
N CYS A 335 9.43 -24.69 1.98
CA CYS A 335 8.28 -24.15 1.28
C CYS A 335 8.82 -23.17 0.23
N GLN A 336 8.76 -23.55 -1.04
CA GLN A 336 8.94 -22.59 -2.13
C GLN A 336 7.86 -21.51 -1.97
N MET A 337 8.22 -20.38 -1.37
CA MET A 337 7.35 -19.22 -1.31
C MET A 337 7.31 -18.59 -2.69
N THR A 338 6.42 -19.04 -3.56
CA THR A 338 5.85 -18.13 -4.55
C THR A 338 5.10 -17.06 -3.77
N GLN A 339 5.66 -15.85 -3.71
CA GLN A 339 4.96 -14.68 -3.18
C GLN A 339 3.68 -14.46 -3.99
N GLY A 340 2.54 -14.88 -3.44
CA GLY A 340 1.23 -14.70 -4.04
C GLY A 340 0.15 -15.43 -3.25
N ASN A 341 -0.63 -14.67 -2.49
CA ASN A 341 -1.89 -15.06 -1.85
C ASN A 341 -1.83 -16.12 -0.74
N LEU A 342 -1.30 -15.74 0.43
CA LEU A 342 -1.71 -16.39 1.68
C LEU A 342 -2.98 -15.74 2.20
N CYS A 343 -4.07 -16.50 2.16
CA CYS A 343 -5.35 -16.13 2.75
C CYS A 343 -5.54 -16.85 4.08
N ALA A 344 -5.72 -16.09 5.15
CA ALA A 344 -6.22 -16.58 6.42
C ALA A 344 -7.73 -16.78 6.34
N TRP A 345 -8.24 -17.82 7.01
CA TRP A 345 -9.65 -18.16 7.05
C TRP A 345 -10.18 -18.04 8.47
N THR A 346 -11.27 -17.32 8.67
CA THR A 346 -12.02 -17.34 9.94
C THR A 346 -13.19 -18.29 9.80
N THR A 347 -13.27 -19.28 10.70
CA THR A 347 -14.24 -20.39 10.62
C THR A 347 -15.44 -20.18 11.54
N TYR A 348 -16.64 -20.40 11.01
CA TYR A 348 -17.91 -20.36 11.72
C TYR A 348 -18.63 -21.70 11.55
N THR A 349 -18.38 -22.62 12.48
CA THR A 349 -19.00 -23.96 12.48
C THR A 349 -20.46 -23.87 12.88
N GLY A 350 -21.33 -24.53 12.11
CA GLY A 350 -22.75 -24.56 12.40
C GLY A 350 -23.49 -23.31 11.92
N GLN A 351 -22.84 -22.43 11.15
CA GLN A 351 -23.38 -21.17 10.67
C GLN A 351 -23.23 -21.06 9.14
N PHE A 352 -24.10 -20.27 8.51
CA PHE A 352 -24.10 -20.03 7.07
C PHE A 352 -24.75 -18.68 6.68
N ALA A 353 -24.55 -18.28 5.43
CA ALA A 353 -25.03 -17.08 4.77
C ALA A 353 -25.77 -17.47 3.47
N TYR A 354 -26.73 -16.66 3.05
CA TYR A 354 -27.42 -16.85 1.76
C TYR A 354 -26.69 -16.12 0.64
N GLY A 355 -26.72 -16.66 -0.58
CA GLY A 355 -26.22 -15.98 -1.79
C GLY A 355 -24.92 -16.54 -2.36
N GLY A 356 -24.36 -17.60 -1.77
CA GLY A 356 -23.23 -18.32 -2.35
C GLY A 356 -23.63 -19.10 -3.59
N TYR A 357 -22.75 -19.19 -4.59
CA TYR A 357 -22.96 -20.01 -5.77
C TYR A 357 -22.27 -21.37 -5.62
N LEU A 358 -22.99 -22.44 -6.00
CA LEU A 358 -22.51 -23.82 -5.89
C LEU A 358 -21.47 -24.13 -6.97
N ASP A 359 -20.33 -24.69 -6.56
CA ASP A 359 -19.38 -25.33 -7.45
C ASP A 359 -19.40 -26.85 -7.29
N ASN A 360 -20.04 -27.52 -8.25
CA ASN A 360 -20.20 -28.97 -8.24
C ASN A 360 -18.90 -29.76 -8.52
N ASN A 361 -17.85 -29.10 -9.03
CA ASN A 361 -16.61 -29.76 -9.42
C ASN A 361 -15.61 -29.88 -8.26
N ILE A 362 -15.85 -29.19 -7.15
CA ILE A 362 -14.96 -29.18 -5.99
C ILE A 362 -15.37 -30.26 -5.00
N LYS A 363 -14.44 -31.16 -4.67
CA LYS A 363 -14.71 -32.34 -3.84
C LYS A 363 -14.01 -32.31 -2.48
N SER A 364 -13.18 -31.29 -2.23
CA SER A 364 -12.59 -31.06 -0.91
C SER A 364 -12.68 -29.60 -0.47
N LEU A 365 -12.66 -29.39 0.86
CA LEU A 365 -12.59 -28.06 1.46
C LEU A 365 -11.32 -27.31 1.01
N SER A 366 -10.20 -28.02 0.90
CA SER A 366 -8.92 -27.45 0.46
C SER A 366 -9.01 -26.90 -0.96
N GLU A 367 -9.65 -27.62 -1.89
CA GLU A 367 -9.93 -27.15 -3.25
C GLU A 367 -10.87 -25.93 -3.23
N CYS A 368 -11.90 -25.95 -2.38
CA CYS A 368 -12.87 -24.85 -2.21
C CYS A 368 -12.16 -23.55 -1.76
N GLN A 369 -11.33 -23.65 -0.72
CA GLN A 369 -10.53 -22.55 -0.20
C GLN A 369 -9.45 -22.11 -1.19
N THR A 370 -8.81 -23.03 -1.91
CA THR A 370 -7.80 -22.70 -2.93
C THR A 370 -8.42 -21.90 -4.07
N LYS A 371 -9.56 -22.38 -4.61
CA LYS A 371 -10.28 -21.66 -5.66
C LYS A 371 -10.68 -20.26 -5.21
N CYS A 372 -11.26 -20.14 -4.02
CA CYS A 372 -11.63 -18.83 -3.49
C CYS A 372 -10.39 -17.96 -3.23
N SER A 373 -9.26 -18.50 -2.79
CA SER A 373 -8.02 -17.74 -2.56
C SER A 373 -7.42 -17.15 -3.83
N LEU A 374 -7.54 -17.87 -4.94
CA LEU A 374 -7.10 -17.42 -6.27
C LEU A 374 -8.05 -16.37 -6.89
N ASP A 375 -9.32 -16.35 -6.46
CA ASP A 375 -10.32 -15.39 -6.90
C ASP A 375 -10.35 -14.14 -5.99
N ALA A 376 -9.89 -12.99 -6.49
CA ALA A 376 -9.88 -11.73 -5.74
C ALA A 376 -11.29 -11.23 -5.36
N SER A 377 -12.32 -11.63 -6.11
CA SER A 377 -13.71 -11.28 -5.82
C SER A 377 -14.29 -12.15 -4.70
N CYS A 378 -13.82 -13.39 -4.55
CA CYS A 378 -14.30 -14.30 -3.53
C CYS A 378 -13.92 -13.80 -2.12
N LYS A 379 -14.93 -13.69 -1.24
CA LYS A 379 -14.87 -13.16 0.13
C LYS A 379 -15.08 -14.22 1.20
N ALA A 380 -15.77 -15.31 0.87
CA ALA A 380 -16.00 -16.43 1.79
C ALA A 380 -16.30 -17.72 1.02
N VAL A 381 -16.21 -18.85 1.73
CA VAL A 381 -16.70 -20.14 1.24
C VAL A 381 -17.57 -20.82 2.28
N GLU A 382 -18.53 -21.62 1.84
CA GLU A 382 -19.23 -22.57 2.69
C GLU A 382 -18.96 -23.99 2.24
N TRP A 383 -18.67 -24.83 3.24
CA TRP A 383 -18.48 -26.25 3.05
C TRP A 383 -19.64 -26.98 3.70
N VAL A 384 -20.45 -27.61 2.86
CA VAL A 384 -21.60 -28.38 3.30
C VAL A 384 -21.23 -29.86 3.26
N THR A 385 -21.38 -30.54 4.39
CA THR A 385 -21.25 -32.00 4.46
C THR A 385 -22.64 -32.61 4.52
N THR A 386 -23.04 -33.35 3.49
CA THR A 386 -24.33 -34.05 3.46
C THR A 386 -24.13 -35.56 3.32
N ASN A 387 -25.19 -36.32 3.55
CA ASN A 387 -25.20 -37.78 3.33
C ASN A 387 -25.02 -38.17 1.85
N ILE A 388 -25.14 -37.22 0.91
CA ILE A 388 -24.99 -37.44 -0.53
C ILE A 388 -23.68 -36.86 -1.09
N GLY A 389 -22.79 -36.37 -0.22
CA GLY A 389 -21.48 -35.82 -0.59
C GLY A 389 -21.25 -34.41 -0.04
N SER A 390 -20.03 -33.91 -0.24
CA SER A 390 -19.66 -32.55 0.14
C SER A 390 -19.84 -31.56 -1.01
N GLN A 391 -20.21 -30.32 -0.68
CA GLN A 391 -20.46 -29.25 -1.64
C GLN A 391 -19.73 -27.97 -1.23
N CYS A 392 -19.19 -27.24 -2.22
CA CYS A 392 -18.55 -25.94 -2.07
C CYS A 392 -19.49 -24.83 -2.55
N PHE A 393 -19.77 -23.86 -1.70
CA PHE A 393 -20.42 -22.61 -2.11
C PHE A 393 -19.43 -21.46 -1.97
N LEU A 394 -19.35 -20.62 -3.00
CA LEU A 394 -18.43 -19.49 -3.08
C LEU A 394 -19.21 -18.18 -2.98
N PHE A 395 -18.70 -17.22 -2.22
CA PHE A 395 -19.35 -15.94 -1.94
C PHE A 395 -18.47 -14.79 -2.39
N ASN A 396 -19.03 -13.79 -3.08
CA ASN A 396 -18.27 -12.70 -3.68
C ASN A 396 -18.75 -11.30 -3.28
N ARG A 397 -19.79 -11.17 -2.45
CA ARG A 397 -20.29 -9.85 -2.04
C ARG A 397 -19.52 -9.34 -0.82
N PRO A 398 -19.35 -8.01 -0.67
CA PRO A 398 -18.64 -7.43 0.46
C PRO A 398 -19.22 -7.85 1.82
N GLU A 399 -20.54 -7.95 1.93
CA GLU A 399 -21.23 -8.40 3.15
C GLU A 399 -20.88 -9.83 3.56
N ASP A 400 -20.46 -10.67 2.62
CA ASP A 400 -20.13 -12.08 2.88
C ASP A 400 -18.77 -12.23 3.60
N SER A 401 -18.03 -11.13 3.80
CA SER A 401 -16.83 -11.11 4.65
C SER A 401 -17.14 -10.99 6.16
N LYS A 402 -18.42 -10.78 6.52
CA LYS A 402 -18.88 -10.64 7.91
C LYS A 402 -19.30 -12.01 8.48
N PRO A 403 -19.35 -12.15 9.82
CA PRO A 403 -19.90 -13.34 10.46
C PRO A 403 -21.33 -13.65 9.95
N PRO A 404 -21.63 -14.89 9.57
CA PRO A 404 -22.98 -15.31 9.21
C PRO A 404 -23.97 -15.22 10.39
N SER A 405 -25.25 -14.98 10.10
CA SER A 405 -26.32 -14.87 11.11
C SER A 405 -27.27 -16.07 11.17
N TYR A 406 -27.14 -17.04 10.25
CA TYR A 406 -28.00 -18.22 10.18
C TYR A 406 -27.26 -19.46 10.65
N TYR A 407 -28.01 -20.49 11.08
CA TYR A 407 -27.46 -21.68 11.74
C TYR A 407 -27.91 -22.97 11.04
N SER A 408 -26.97 -23.88 10.79
CA SER A 408 -27.22 -25.25 10.33
C SER A 408 -26.09 -26.17 10.76
N SER A 409 -26.40 -27.33 11.34
CA SER A 409 -25.41 -28.23 11.95
C SER A 409 -24.45 -28.90 10.96
N ASN A 410 -24.72 -28.83 9.65
CA ASN A 410 -23.97 -29.51 8.60
C ASN A 410 -23.23 -28.57 7.65
N ILE A 411 -23.16 -27.27 7.99
CA ILE A 411 -22.49 -26.24 7.19
C ILE A 411 -21.39 -25.58 8.04
N VAL A 412 -20.25 -25.35 7.41
CA VAL A 412 -19.17 -24.54 7.97
C VAL A 412 -18.90 -23.39 7.02
N HIS A 413 -19.04 -22.16 7.51
CA HIS A 413 -18.76 -20.95 6.77
C HIS A 413 -17.33 -20.47 7.09
N TYR A 414 -16.58 -20.06 6.07
CA TYR A 414 -15.21 -19.57 6.19
C TYR A 414 -15.09 -18.20 5.52
N THR A 415 -14.79 -17.15 6.27
CA THR A 415 -14.51 -15.83 5.69
C THR A 415 -13.03 -15.69 5.37
N LYS A 416 -12.73 -15.08 4.22
CA LYS A 416 -11.39 -14.96 3.65
C LYS A 416 -10.77 -13.61 4.04
N SER A 417 -9.55 -13.64 4.55
CA SER A 417 -8.71 -12.45 4.79
C SER A 417 -7.29 -12.71 4.30
N CYS A 418 -6.88 -12.04 3.22
CA CYS A 418 -5.54 -12.24 2.66
C CYS A 418 -4.62 -11.09 3.02
N TYR A 419 -3.40 -11.41 3.45
CA TYR A 419 -2.35 -10.44 3.71
C TYR A 419 -1.46 -10.31 2.48
N GLY A 420 -1.32 -9.10 1.95
CA GLY A 420 -0.31 -8.78 0.94
C GLY A 420 -0.77 -8.74 -0.53
N ALA A 421 -1.98 -8.24 -0.84
CA ALA A 421 -2.31 -7.86 -2.21
C ALA A 421 -1.51 -6.61 -2.64
N SER A 422 -0.21 -6.79 -2.90
CA SER A 422 0.64 -5.81 -3.58
C SER A 422 0.37 -5.88 -5.07
N THR A 423 0.10 -4.73 -5.68
CA THR A 423 -0.19 -4.55 -7.12
C THR A 423 1.05 -4.62 -8.01
N THR A 424 2.06 -5.42 -7.66
CA THR A 424 3.28 -5.56 -8.45
C THR A 424 3.23 -6.80 -9.34
N ALA A 425 3.61 -6.59 -10.60
CA ALA A 425 3.43 -7.49 -11.73
C ALA A 425 4.06 -8.89 -11.52
N ILE A 426 3.28 -9.93 -11.85
CA ILE A 426 3.69 -11.35 -11.87
C ILE A 426 4.34 -11.66 -13.25
N PRO A 427 5.38 -12.53 -13.33
CA PRO A 427 6.02 -12.91 -14.58
C PRO A 427 5.08 -13.66 -15.54
N MET A 428 5.22 -13.40 -16.84
CA MET A 428 4.36 -13.85 -17.94
C MET A 428 4.48 -15.36 -18.28
N SER A 429 3.83 -16.24 -17.52
CA SER A 429 3.60 -17.61 -18.01
C SER A 429 2.30 -18.31 -17.54
N THR A 430 1.32 -17.61 -16.95
CA THR A 430 0.11 -18.27 -16.40
C THR A 430 -1.21 -17.55 -16.69
N CYS A 431 -1.39 -16.89 -17.85
CA CYS A 431 -2.73 -16.44 -18.22
C CYS A 431 -3.64 -17.65 -18.46
N THR A 432 -4.76 -17.73 -17.76
CA THR A 432 -5.76 -18.80 -17.97
C THR A 432 -7.09 -18.21 -18.41
N TRP A 433 -7.80 -18.93 -19.28
CA TRP A 433 -9.15 -18.56 -19.72
C TRP A 433 -10.18 -19.38 -18.96
N GLN A 434 -11.07 -18.71 -18.22
CA GLN A 434 -12.25 -19.36 -17.64
C GLN A 434 -13.40 -19.28 -18.64
N ARG A 435 -13.86 -20.44 -19.11
CA ARG A 435 -14.87 -20.55 -20.18
C ARG A 435 -16.26 -20.85 -19.63
N TYR A 436 -17.26 -20.21 -20.20
CA TYR A 436 -18.68 -20.34 -19.93
C TYR A 436 -19.40 -20.66 -21.25
N ASN A 437 -19.74 -21.93 -21.44
CA ASN A 437 -20.42 -22.39 -22.66
C ASN A 437 -21.92 -22.12 -22.58
N GLY A 438 -22.51 -21.66 -23.67
CA GLY A 438 -23.94 -21.44 -23.76
C GLY A 438 -24.43 -20.23 -22.96
N LEU A 439 -23.52 -19.32 -22.59
CA LEU A 439 -23.81 -18.12 -21.82
C LEU A 439 -23.26 -16.89 -22.55
N GLN A 440 -24.02 -15.80 -22.48
CA GLN A 440 -23.68 -14.51 -23.09
C GLN A 440 -23.78 -13.36 -22.08
N TYR A 441 -23.08 -12.29 -22.41
CA TYR A 441 -22.97 -11.03 -21.72
C TYR A 441 -23.03 -9.92 -22.80
N TYR A 442 -23.97 -8.98 -22.66
CA TYR A 442 -24.13 -7.93 -23.67
C TYR A 442 -23.06 -6.85 -23.54
N GLY A 443 -22.79 -6.12 -24.64
CA GLY A 443 -21.85 -4.98 -24.65
C GLY A 443 -20.45 -5.31 -25.20
N GLY A 444 -20.27 -6.47 -25.82
CA GLY A 444 -19.01 -6.84 -26.46
C GLY A 444 -18.75 -6.00 -27.72
N THR A 445 -17.50 -5.59 -27.93
CA THR A 445 -17.09 -4.94 -29.19
C THR A 445 -16.77 -6.01 -30.23
N TYR A 446 -17.51 -6.02 -31.35
CA TYR A 446 -17.27 -6.94 -32.46
C TYR A 446 -15.88 -6.71 -33.08
N GLN A 447 -15.16 -7.81 -33.37
CA GLN A 447 -13.85 -7.79 -34.00
C GLN A 447 -13.91 -8.40 -35.39
N ASN A 448 -13.77 -7.55 -36.41
CA ASN A 448 -13.73 -7.96 -37.81
C ASN A 448 -12.55 -8.89 -38.09
N ASN A 449 -12.76 -9.88 -38.97
CA ASN A 449 -11.73 -10.83 -39.46
C ASN A 449 -11.11 -11.75 -38.39
N ILE A 450 -11.81 -11.97 -37.27
CA ILE A 450 -11.44 -12.95 -36.25
C ILE A 450 -12.45 -14.09 -36.28
N ASP A 451 -12.07 -15.15 -36.99
CA ASP A 451 -12.94 -16.28 -37.39
C ASP A 451 -12.82 -17.51 -36.48
N SER A 452 -12.02 -17.44 -35.42
CA SER A 452 -11.81 -18.55 -34.49
C SER A 452 -11.63 -18.06 -33.07
N GLU A 453 -12.03 -18.88 -32.11
CA GLU A 453 -11.94 -18.56 -30.69
C GLU A 453 -10.49 -18.32 -30.25
N ASP A 454 -9.52 -19.10 -30.76
CA ASP A 454 -8.11 -18.91 -30.44
C ASP A 454 -7.56 -17.58 -30.98
N LYS A 455 -7.94 -17.18 -32.19
CA LYS A 455 -7.62 -15.84 -32.71
C LYS A 455 -8.28 -14.74 -31.88
N CYS A 456 -9.50 -14.97 -31.38
CA CYS A 456 -10.22 -14.05 -30.51
C CYS A 456 -9.52 -13.87 -29.16
N LYS A 457 -9.04 -14.96 -28.56
CA LYS A 457 -8.23 -14.95 -27.33
C LYS A 457 -6.89 -14.26 -27.55
N ALA A 458 -6.18 -14.58 -28.63
CA ALA A 458 -4.90 -13.96 -28.96
C ALA A 458 -5.05 -12.45 -29.17
N PHE A 459 -6.10 -12.04 -29.88
CA PHE A 459 -6.43 -10.63 -30.07
C PHE A 459 -6.73 -9.92 -28.75
N CYS A 460 -7.51 -10.54 -27.87
CA CYS A 460 -7.78 -10.01 -26.54
C CYS A 460 -6.49 -9.85 -25.71
N LEU A 461 -5.60 -10.85 -25.71
CA LEU A 461 -4.31 -10.80 -25.00
C LEU A 461 -3.39 -9.68 -25.51
N SER A 462 -3.50 -9.32 -26.78
CA SER A 462 -2.73 -8.21 -27.37
C SER A 462 -3.18 -6.83 -26.85
N ARG A 463 -4.34 -6.72 -26.18
CA ARG A 463 -4.92 -5.44 -25.77
C ARG A 463 -5.08 -5.33 -24.26
N SER A 464 -4.21 -4.53 -23.64
CA SER A 464 -4.63 -3.50 -22.68
C SER A 464 -5.86 -3.77 -21.81
N SER A 465 -6.95 -3.32 -22.42
CA SER A 465 -8.28 -3.20 -21.89
C SER A 465 -9.09 -4.48 -21.95
N CYS A 466 -8.69 -5.50 -22.71
CA CYS A 466 -9.51 -6.68 -22.91
C CYS A 466 -9.44 -7.63 -21.70
N LYS A 467 -10.61 -7.96 -21.16
CA LYS A 467 -10.80 -8.78 -19.96
C LYS A 467 -11.61 -10.05 -20.22
N ALA A 468 -12.39 -10.10 -21.30
CA ALA A 468 -13.12 -11.28 -21.72
C ALA A 468 -13.37 -11.27 -23.23
N ILE A 469 -13.79 -12.43 -23.77
CA ILE A 469 -14.26 -12.58 -25.14
C ILE A 469 -15.59 -13.32 -25.20
N GLU A 470 -16.32 -13.12 -26.28
CA GLU A 470 -17.39 -14.01 -26.74
C GLU A 470 -17.11 -14.46 -28.14
N PHE A 471 -17.19 -15.77 -28.36
CA PHE A 471 -17.08 -16.36 -29.68
C PHE A 471 -18.37 -17.07 -30.03
N VAL A 472 -18.94 -16.71 -31.17
CA VAL A 472 -20.19 -17.28 -31.72
C VAL A 472 -19.81 -18.26 -32.83
N PRO A 473 -19.70 -19.58 -32.56
CA PRO A 473 -19.08 -20.52 -33.50
C PRO A 473 -19.84 -20.64 -34.82
N ILE A 474 -21.18 -20.58 -34.78
CA ILE A 474 -22.02 -20.71 -35.97
C ILE A 474 -21.83 -19.57 -36.98
N TYR A 475 -21.42 -18.38 -36.52
CA TYR A 475 -21.17 -17.22 -37.37
C TYR A 475 -19.68 -16.87 -37.51
N SER A 476 -18.78 -17.59 -36.81
CA SER A 476 -17.36 -17.27 -36.75
C SER A 476 -17.10 -15.82 -36.33
N GLN A 477 -17.82 -15.34 -35.32
CA GLN A 477 -17.78 -13.96 -34.84
C GLN A 477 -17.11 -13.87 -33.47
N CYS A 478 -16.22 -12.88 -33.31
CA CYS A 478 -15.52 -12.58 -32.07
C CYS A 478 -15.99 -11.22 -31.52
N TYR A 479 -16.28 -11.18 -30.22
CA TYR A 479 -16.53 -9.97 -29.47
C TYR A 479 -15.57 -9.90 -28.28
N THR A 480 -15.08 -8.71 -27.95
CA THR A 480 -14.17 -8.49 -26.82
C THR A 480 -14.79 -7.55 -25.80
N PHE A 481 -14.49 -7.75 -24.52
CA PHE A 481 -15.05 -7.00 -23.41
C PHE A 481 -13.94 -6.37 -22.58
N THR A 482 -14.21 -5.20 -22.00
CA THR A 482 -13.29 -4.52 -21.08
C THR A 482 -13.54 -4.80 -19.61
N VAL A 483 -14.55 -5.63 -19.33
CA VAL A 483 -14.96 -6.08 -18.00
C VAL A 483 -14.85 -7.60 -17.91
N SER A 484 -14.64 -8.11 -16.70
CA SER A 484 -14.51 -9.55 -16.41
C SER A 484 -15.77 -10.09 -15.71
N GLU A 485 -16.94 -9.65 -16.14
CA GLU A 485 -18.21 -10.05 -15.52
C GLU A 485 -18.64 -11.45 -16.00
N ILE A 486 -19.24 -12.21 -15.08
CA ILE A 486 -19.73 -13.56 -15.37
C ILE A 486 -21.03 -13.45 -16.19
N PRO A 487 -21.12 -14.07 -17.38
CA PRO A 487 -22.31 -14.01 -18.23
C PRO A 487 -23.51 -14.65 -17.50
N GLN A 488 -24.66 -13.97 -17.50
CA GLN A 488 -25.88 -14.43 -16.81
C GLN A 488 -26.99 -14.86 -17.77
N ILE A 489 -26.83 -14.63 -19.08
CA ILE A 489 -27.90 -14.87 -20.05
C ILE A 489 -27.62 -16.15 -20.81
N SER A 490 -28.59 -17.07 -20.85
CA SER A 490 -28.47 -18.31 -21.62
C SER A 490 -28.55 -18.03 -23.12
N ASN A 491 -27.51 -18.41 -23.85
CA ASN A 491 -27.50 -18.47 -25.30
C ASN A 491 -26.61 -19.63 -25.75
N PRO A 492 -27.20 -20.77 -26.18
CA PRO A 492 -26.45 -22.00 -26.47
C PRO A 492 -25.42 -21.85 -27.60
N ASP A 493 -25.55 -20.82 -28.44
CA ASP A 493 -24.69 -20.61 -29.61
C ASP A 493 -23.44 -19.76 -29.30
N ILE A 494 -23.23 -19.34 -28.05
CA ILE A 494 -22.14 -18.42 -27.65
C ILE A 494 -21.24 -19.07 -26.59
N ASN A 495 -19.93 -18.86 -26.74
CA ASN A 495 -18.93 -19.19 -25.73
C ASN A 495 -18.31 -17.91 -25.18
N HIS A 496 -18.61 -17.59 -23.92
CA HIS A 496 -17.99 -16.48 -23.21
C HIS A 496 -16.75 -16.97 -22.46
N SER A 497 -15.61 -16.29 -22.57
CA SER A 497 -14.39 -16.64 -21.85
C SER A 497 -13.78 -15.42 -21.17
N ILE A 498 -13.51 -15.53 -19.87
CA ILE A 498 -12.90 -14.46 -19.06
C ILE A 498 -11.41 -14.74 -18.91
N LEU A 499 -10.59 -13.69 -19.09
CA LEU A 499 -9.14 -13.76 -18.91
C LEU A 499 -8.79 -13.58 -17.43
N ILE A 500 -8.16 -14.59 -16.84
CA ILE A 500 -7.78 -14.62 -15.42
C ILE A 500 -6.27 -14.63 -15.27
N GLY A 501 -5.78 -13.82 -14.32
CA GLY A 501 -4.37 -13.78 -13.93
C GLY A 501 -3.49 -12.82 -14.74
N CYS A 502 -4.06 -12.00 -15.64
CA CYS A 502 -3.31 -11.08 -16.49
C CYS A 502 -3.98 -9.69 -16.65
N SER A 503 -3.14 -8.65 -16.72
CA SER A 503 -3.48 -7.39 -17.39
C SER A 503 -3.11 -7.56 -18.86
N ALA A 504 -4.09 -7.71 -19.76
CA ALA A 504 -3.81 -7.81 -21.18
C ALA A 504 -2.95 -6.61 -21.65
N GLY A 505 -2.03 -6.80 -22.61
CA GLY A 505 -1.20 -5.70 -23.15
C GLY A 505 0.33 -5.82 -23.08
N SER A 506 0.94 -6.99 -22.84
CA SER A 506 2.41 -7.12 -22.86
C SER A 506 2.98 -8.18 -23.81
N ALA A 507 2.20 -8.73 -24.72
CA ALA A 507 2.72 -9.62 -25.77
C ALA A 507 3.32 -8.82 -26.95
N THR A 508 4.54 -8.32 -26.80
CA THR A 508 5.39 -7.93 -27.95
C THR A 508 6.76 -8.59 -27.83
N THR A 509 6.86 -9.83 -28.30
CA THR A 509 7.97 -10.37 -29.12
C THR A 509 7.86 -11.90 -29.18
N GLY A 510 7.80 -12.45 -30.41
CA GLY A 510 8.02 -13.88 -30.60
C GLY A 510 7.22 -14.62 -31.68
N TRP A 511 6.65 -13.98 -32.70
CA TRP A 511 6.17 -14.69 -33.90
C TRP A 511 6.49 -13.88 -35.17
N THR A 512 7.35 -14.44 -36.03
CA THR A 512 7.65 -13.93 -37.36
C THR A 512 6.64 -14.48 -38.37
N ALA A 513 5.76 -13.64 -38.91
CA ALA A 513 5.32 -13.63 -40.31
C ALA A 513 4.41 -12.41 -40.55
N GLY A 514 4.74 -11.62 -41.58
CA GLY A 514 4.28 -10.26 -41.75
C GLY A 514 2.80 -10.08 -42.11
N MET A 515 2.22 -9.01 -41.58
CA MET A 515 1.15 -8.22 -42.19
C MET A 515 1.08 -6.88 -41.43
N SER A 516 1.28 -5.77 -42.15
CA SER A 516 1.17 -4.40 -41.63
C SER A 516 -0.30 -4.03 -41.44
N PHE A 517 -0.69 -3.61 -40.24
CA PHE A 517 -1.96 -2.91 -40.01
C PHE A 517 -1.74 -1.66 -39.15
N SER A 518 -2.10 -0.52 -39.74
CA SER A 518 -2.30 0.77 -39.10
C SER A 518 -3.62 0.77 -38.33
N GLY A 519 -3.55 0.79 -37.00
CA GLY A 519 -4.71 0.89 -36.11
C GLY A 519 -4.32 1.59 -34.81
N VAL A 520 -4.89 2.76 -34.58
CA VAL A 520 -4.59 3.70 -33.50
C VAL A 520 -4.98 3.12 -32.13
N SER A 521 -4.07 3.20 -31.15
CA SER A 521 -4.26 2.82 -29.75
C SER A 521 -5.04 3.90 -28.96
N ASN A 522 -6.16 3.53 -28.35
CA ASN A 522 -6.92 4.38 -27.42
C ASN A 522 -6.38 4.24 -25.98
N SER A 523 -5.61 5.24 -25.56
CA SER A 523 -5.35 5.57 -24.15
C SER A 523 -5.11 7.09 -24.07
N GLY A 524 -6.19 7.87 -24.09
CA GLY A 524 -6.15 9.33 -24.02
C GLY A 524 -6.94 9.82 -22.81
N GLY A 525 -6.24 10.32 -21.79
CA GLY A 525 -6.83 10.76 -20.53
C GLY A 525 -7.27 12.22 -20.55
N SER A 526 -8.53 12.48 -20.22
CA SER A 526 -8.89 13.76 -19.58
C SER A 526 -10.09 13.62 -18.62
N CYS A 527 -10.69 12.43 -18.60
CA CYS A 527 -11.79 12.10 -17.73
C CYS A 527 -11.83 10.58 -17.51
N GLN A 528 -12.00 10.14 -16.27
CA GLN A 528 -12.38 8.75 -15.98
C GLN A 528 -13.91 8.65 -16.02
N TRP A 529 -14.45 8.02 -17.05
CA TRP A 529 -15.90 7.89 -17.25
C TRP A 529 -16.45 6.69 -16.47
N SER A 530 -17.33 6.96 -15.50
CA SER A 530 -18.19 5.94 -14.90
C SER A 530 -19.38 5.70 -15.82
N ALA A 531 -19.54 4.47 -16.32
CA ALA A 531 -20.69 4.09 -17.13
C ALA A 531 -21.83 3.53 -16.25
N TYR A 532 -23.06 3.94 -16.57
CA TYR A 532 -24.31 3.48 -15.98
C TYR A 532 -25.19 2.95 -17.12
N TYR A 533 -25.08 1.65 -17.39
CA TYR A 533 -25.73 1.01 -18.53
C TYR A 533 -27.23 0.84 -18.33
N GLY A 534 -28.03 1.30 -19.29
CA GLY A 534 -29.49 1.29 -19.19
C GLY A 534 -30.08 2.32 -18.23
N TYR A 535 -29.30 3.35 -17.88
CA TYR A 535 -29.72 4.45 -17.02
C TYR A 535 -29.84 5.74 -17.83
N GLN A 536 -30.78 6.60 -17.42
CA GLN A 536 -30.92 7.95 -17.98
C GLN A 536 -31.19 8.99 -16.88
N THR A 537 -30.82 10.22 -17.18
CA THR A 537 -31.05 11.46 -16.47
C THR A 537 -31.78 12.41 -17.42
N PHE A 538 -32.82 13.07 -16.96
CA PHE A 538 -33.54 14.05 -17.78
C PHE A 538 -32.82 15.41 -17.78
N GLY A 539 -32.94 16.15 -18.89
CA GLY A 539 -32.42 17.53 -18.99
C GLY A 539 -31.08 17.69 -19.71
N GLY A 540 -30.60 16.65 -20.40
CA GLY A 540 -29.41 16.74 -21.25
C GLY A 540 -29.64 17.60 -22.50
N VAL A 541 -28.59 18.26 -22.97
CA VAL A 541 -28.59 19.03 -24.22
C VAL A 541 -28.04 18.16 -25.35
N GLU A 542 -28.83 17.97 -26.41
CA GLU A 542 -28.42 17.18 -27.59
C GLU A 542 -27.20 17.83 -28.27
N ALA A 543 -26.14 17.04 -28.48
CA ALA A 543 -24.96 17.48 -29.21
C ALA A 543 -25.24 17.57 -30.72
N PRO A 544 -24.40 18.27 -31.52
CA PRO A 544 -24.57 18.35 -32.96
C PRO A 544 -24.69 16.98 -33.64
N SER A 545 -25.49 16.89 -34.70
CA SER A 545 -25.75 15.64 -35.43
C SER A 545 -24.51 15.03 -36.11
N SER A 546 -23.39 15.77 -36.16
CA SER A 546 -22.09 15.26 -36.61
C SER A 546 -21.44 14.31 -35.60
N ILE A 547 -21.88 14.29 -34.34
CA ILE A 547 -21.37 13.40 -33.30
C ILE A 547 -22.04 12.03 -33.46
N THR A 548 -21.31 11.08 -34.04
CA THR A 548 -21.84 9.75 -34.43
C THR A 548 -21.27 8.59 -33.63
N SER A 549 -20.39 8.87 -32.66
CA SER A 549 -19.83 7.88 -31.75
C SER A 549 -19.83 8.35 -30.30
N LEU A 550 -19.81 7.39 -29.35
CA LEU A 550 -19.65 7.67 -27.92
C LEU A 550 -18.33 8.42 -27.64
N GLN A 551 -17.26 8.07 -28.35
CA GLN A 551 -15.96 8.71 -28.18
C GLN A 551 -16.00 10.19 -28.61
N ASP A 552 -16.67 10.50 -29.72
CA ASP A 552 -16.86 11.88 -30.17
C ASP A 552 -17.77 12.64 -29.19
N CYS A 553 -18.77 11.98 -28.61
CA CYS A 553 -19.66 12.55 -27.61
C CYS A 553 -18.90 12.94 -26.32
N GLN A 554 -18.05 12.05 -25.82
CA GLN A 554 -17.18 12.30 -24.67
C GLN A 554 -16.16 13.42 -24.98
N SER A 555 -15.57 13.41 -26.18
CA SER A 555 -14.61 14.44 -26.60
C SER A 555 -15.27 15.82 -26.76
N TYR A 556 -16.48 15.87 -27.30
CA TYR A 556 -17.28 17.08 -27.42
C TYR A 556 -17.60 17.67 -26.04
N CYS A 557 -18.02 16.82 -25.09
CA CYS A 557 -18.25 17.22 -23.71
C CYS A 557 -16.99 17.86 -23.08
N LEU A 558 -15.83 17.21 -23.19
CA LEU A 558 -14.62 17.65 -22.50
C LEU A 558 -13.94 18.86 -23.16
N ASN A 559 -13.97 18.95 -24.48
CA ASN A 559 -13.17 19.92 -25.23
C ASN A 559 -13.98 21.12 -25.72
N SER A 560 -15.28 20.94 -25.97
CA SER A 560 -16.12 21.96 -26.61
C SER A 560 -17.11 22.62 -25.65
N LEU A 561 -17.41 22.00 -24.50
CA LEU A 561 -18.41 22.50 -23.55
C LEU A 561 -17.79 22.83 -22.19
N VAL A 562 -17.85 24.10 -21.81
CA VAL A 562 -17.46 24.53 -20.47
C VAL A 562 -18.46 24.00 -19.45
N GLY A 563 -17.98 23.23 -18.47
CA GLY A 563 -18.78 22.72 -17.37
C GLY A 563 -19.53 21.41 -17.65
N CYS A 564 -19.29 20.76 -18.79
CA CYS A 564 -19.85 19.44 -19.05
C CYS A 564 -19.20 18.39 -18.11
N LYS A 565 -20.05 17.64 -17.41
CA LYS A 565 -19.70 16.66 -16.39
C LYS A 565 -20.19 15.25 -16.69
N ALA A 566 -21.18 15.09 -17.57
CA ALA A 566 -21.70 13.79 -17.96
C ALA A 566 -22.20 13.79 -19.41
N VAL A 567 -22.29 12.60 -20.01
CA VAL A 567 -22.92 12.40 -21.33
C VAL A 567 -23.88 11.22 -21.30
N GLU A 568 -24.89 11.24 -22.16
CA GLU A 568 -25.70 10.08 -22.48
C GLU A 568 -25.54 9.69 -23.93
N TRP A 569 -25.42 8.40 -24.14
CA TRP A 569 -25.32 7.80 -25.45
C TRP A 569 -26.52 6.92 -25.71
N VAL A 570 -27.34 7.35 -26.67
CA VAL A 570 -28.56 6.64 -27.07
C VAL A 570 -28.25 5.86 -28.35
N THR A 571 -28.45 4.55 -28.31
CA THR A 571 -28.29 3.63 -29.44
C THR A 571 -29.62 3.01 -29.90
N ALA A 572 -30.71 3.25 -29.17
CA ALA A 572 -32.03 2.78 -29.55
C ALA A 572 -32.57 3.51 -30.80
N ASN A 573 -33.06 2.74 -31.79
CA ASN A 573 -33.76 3.20 -33.02
C ASN A 573 -32.91 3.73 -34.20
N LEU A 574 -31.77 3.09 -34.51
CA LEU A 574 -30.97 3.30 -35.74
C LEU A 574 -30.30 4.68 -35.92
N GLN A 575 -30.47 5.62 -35.00
CA GLN A 575 -29.69 6.87 -34.98
C GLN A 575 -29.07 7.06 -33.61
N ALA A 576 -27.74 6.97 -33.57
CA ALA A 576 -27.00 7.22 -32.37
C ALA A 576 -27.07 8.70 -32.01
N LYS A 577 -27.42 9.02 -30.77
CA LYS A 577 -27.53 10.40 -30.28
C LYS A 577 -26.70 10.60 -29.03
N CYS A 578 -26.11 11.80 -28.93
CA CYS A 578 -25.34 12.25 -27.78
C CYS A 578 -26.10 13.35 -27.05
N TYR A 579 -26.26 13.21 -25.74
CA TYR A 579 -26.74 14.27 -24.86
C TYR A 579 -25.66 14.62 -23.84
N THR A 580 -25.52 15.89 -23.50
CA THR A 580 -24.48 16.41 -22.60
C THR A 580 -25.11 17.05 -21.37
N PHE A 581 -24.43 16.97 -20.22
CA PHE A 581 -24.94 17.40 -18.93
C PHE A 581 -23.88 18.19 -18.16
N ASN A 582 -24.29 19.24 -17.46
CA ASN A 582 -23.42 20.02 -16.56
C ASN A 582 -23.46 19.51 -15.09
N SER A 583 -24.06 18.34 -14.87
CA SER A 583 -24.21 17.69 -13.56
C SER A 583 -23.46 16.36 -13.56
N ASP A 584 -22.88 16.03 -12.41
CA ASP A 584 -22.24 14.74 -12.07
C ASP A 584 -23.17 13.87 -11.20
N SER A 585 -24.44 14.21 -11.10
CA SER A 585 -25.44 13.45 -10.36
C SER A 585 -25.66 12.07 -10.98
N VAL A 586 -25.60 11.03 -10.15
CA VAL A 586 -25.91 9.65 -10.55
C VAL A 586 -27.37 9.54 -11.05
N PRO A 587 -27.63 8.95 -12.23
CA PRO A 587 -28.98 8.76 -12.76
C PRO A 587 -29.82 7.86 -11.84
N THR A 588 -31.08 8.25 -11.60
CA THR A 588 -32.01 7.47 -10.76
C THR A 588 -33.01 6.63 -11.56
N LYS A 589 -33.14 6.88 -12.87
CA LYS A 589 -34.03 6.10 -13.75
C LYS A 589 -33.23 5.02 -14.48
N SER A 590 -33.61 3.75 -14.26
CA SER A 590 -32.94 2.55 -14.79
C SER A 590 -33.87 1.69 -15.64
N GLY A 591 -33.30 0.67 -16.29
CA GLY A 591 -34.04 -0.36 -17.05
C GLY A 591 -34.38 0.02 -18.49
N LEU A 592 -33.67 0.99 -19.07
CA LEU A 592 -33.92 1.47 -20.43
C LEU A 592 -32.95 0.84 -21.42
N SER A 593 -33.48 0.05 -22.37
CA SER A 593 -32.64 -0.56 -23.40
C SER A 593 -32.11 0.50 -24.38
N GLY A 594 -30.81 0.48 -24.65
CA GLY A 594 -30.16 1.34 -25.64
C GLY A 594 -29.90 2.78 -25.20
N ILE A 595 -29.83 3.05 -23.89
CA ILE A 595 -29.42 4.35 -23.33
C ILE A 595 -28.40 4.08 -22.23
N ASP A 596 -27.21 4.67 -22.37
CA ASP A 596 -26.15 4.56 -21.37
C ASP A 596 -25.72 5.95 -20.91
N HIS A 597 -25.60 6.14 -19.60
CA HIS A 597 -25.18 7.40 -18.98
C HIS A 597 -23.73 7.30 -18.50
N TYR A 598 -22.91 8.31 -18.77
CA TYR A 598 -21.49 8.33 -18.45
C TYR A 598 -21.17 9.58 -17.63
N ILE A 599 -20.62 9.41 -16.42
CA ILE A 599 -20.24 10.51 -15.53
C ILE A 599 -18.73 10.66 -15.51
N CYS A 600 -18.26 11.90 -15.62
CA CYS A 600 -16.87 12.22 -15.52
C CYS A 600 -16.40 12.34 -14.06
N ASN A 601 -15.65 11.36 -13.56
CA ASN A 601 -15.25 11.30 -12.13
C ASN A 601 -14.11 12.26 -11.75
N SER A 602 -13.38 12.81 -12.72
CA SER A 602 -12.31 13.76 -12.49
C SER A 602 -12.12 14.62 -13.74
N PRO A 603 -12.86 15.73 -13.86
CA PRO A 603 -12.70 16.61 -15.01
C PRO A 603 -11.38 17.37 -14.87
N CYS A 604 -10.40 16.94 -15.64
CA CYS A 604 -9.26 17.76 -15.99
C CYS A 604 -9.72 19.12 -16.50
N THR A 605 -9.28 20.21 -15.88
CA THR A 605 -9.57 21.56 -16.39
C THR A 605 -8.32 22.23 -16.92
N TRP A 606 -8.48 23.16 -17.87
CA TRP A 606 -7.40 23.99 -18.38
C TRP A 606 -7.58 25.43 -17.91
N THR A 607 -6.63 26.00 -17.19
CA THR A 607 -6.62 27.44 -16.86
C THR A 607 -5.88 28.21 -17.94
N LEU A 608 -6.55 29.12 -18.64
CA LEU A 608 -5.96 29.97 -19.69
C LEU A 608 -5.41 31.29 -19.11
N TYR A 609 -4.18 31.61 -19.49
CA TYR A 609 -3.54 32.91 -19.30
C TYR A 609 -3.26 33.52 -20.69
N GLN A 610 -4.06 34.51 -21.06
CA GLN A 610 -3.94 35.17 -22.37
C GLN A 610 -2.71 36.05 -22.45
N ASN A 611 -2.08 36.11 -23.63
CA ASN A 611 -0.90 36.94 -23.90
C ASN A 611 0.18 36.78 -22.82
N SER A 612 0.57 35.54 -22.53
CA SER A 612 1.51 35.23 -21.46
C SER A 612 2.45 34.10 -21.87
N MET A 613 3.65 34.10 -21.29
CA MET A 613 4.65 33.06 -21.52
C MET A 613 5.49 32.75 -20.28
N MET A 614 6.16 31.61 -20.30
CA MET A 614 6.98 31.01 -19.28
C MET A 614 8.23 30.43 -19.95
N TYR A 615 9.39 30.57 -19.31
CA TYR A 615 10.63 29.97 -19.83
C TYR A 615 10.74 28.49 -19.49
N GLY A 616 11.45 27.73 -20.33
CA GLY A 616 11.78 26.32 -20.08
C GLY A 616 10.84 25.30 -20.72
N GLY A 617 9.91 25.74 -21.58
CA GLY A 617 9.06 24.83 -22.35
C GLY A 617 9.84 24.03 -23.39
N SER A 618 9.49 22.76 -23.55
CA SER A 618 10.03 21.88 -24.60
C SER A 618 9.18 22.02 -25.87
N SER A 619 9.80 22.38 -27.00
CA SER A 619 9.09 22.51 -28.27
C SER A 619 8.53 21.16 -28.76
N TYR A 620 7.27 21.16 -29.20
CA TYR A 620 6.58 19.99 -29.74
C TYR A 620 6.02 20.29 -31.15
N MET A 621 6.90 20.20 -32.14
CA MET A 621 6.64 20.62 -33.53
C MET A 621 5.54 19.83 -34.26
N ALA A 622 5.10 18.69 -33.72
CA ALA A 622 4.05 17.87 -34.34
C ALA A 622 2.62 18.40 -34.08
N ALA A 623 2.45 19.33 -33.14
CA ALA A 623 1.16 19.97 -32.86
C ALA A 623 1.10 21.35 -33.51
N THR A 624 0.16 21.54 -34.43
CA THR A 624 -0.05 22.79 -35.20
C THR A 624 -1.36 23.50 -34.82
N THR A 625 -2.18 22.88 -33.97
CA THR A 625 -3.42 23.45 -33.43
C THR A 625 -3.39 23.40 -31.90
N LEU A 626 -4.17 24.27 -31.25
CA LEU A 626 -4.28 24.29 -29.79
C LEU A 626 -4.73 22.94 -29.22
N ASP A 627 -5.69 22.28 -29.89
CA ASP A 627 -6.19 20.98 -29.45
C ASP A 627 -5.14 19.88 -29.60
N GLN A 628 -4.37 19.88 -30.69
CA GLN A 628 -3.22 18.97 -30.84
C GLN A 628 -2.17 19.21 -29.75
N CYS A 629 -1.95 20.47 -29.36
CA CYS A 629 -0.98 20.82 -28.32
C CYS A 629 -1.44 20.38 -26.93
N LYS A 630 -2.73 20.59 -26.60
CA LYS A 630 -3.34 20.06 -25.37
C LYS A 630 -3.30 18.54 -25.34
N GLN A 631 -3.59 17.88 -26.45
CA GLN A 631 -3.53 16.42 -26.55
C GLN A 631 -2.11 15.88 -26.37
N ALA A 632 -1.10 16.58 -26.90
CA ALA A 632 0.31 16.23 -26.70
C ALA A 632 0.68 16.30 -25.20
N CYS A 633 0.22 17.33 -24.50
CA CYS A 633 0.43 17.46 -23.05
C CYS A 633 -0.29 16.35 -22.27
N ILE A 634 -1.55 16.08 -22.58
CA ILE A 634 -2.34 14.99 -22.01
C ILE A 634 -1.62 13.64 -22.14
N ASN A 635 -1.03 13.38 -23.30
CA ASN A 635 -0.33 12.13 -23.57
C ASN A 635 1.08 12.07 -22.95
N SER A 636 1.57 13.18 -22.38
CA SER A 636 2.90 13.27 -21.78
C SER A 636 2.78 13.18 -20.26
N SER A 637 3.33 12.11 -19.67
CA SER A 637 3.20 11.80 -18.23
C SER A 637 3.77 12.85 -17.28
N ASN A 638 4.57 13.78 -17.79
CA ASN A 638 5.19 14.86 -17.04
C ASN A 638 4.67 16.25 -17.43
N CYS A 639 3.72 16.40 -18.35
CA CYS A 639 3.25 17.70 -18.78
C CYS A 639 2.17 18.25 -17.84
N GLN A 640 2.37 19.48 -17.37
CA GLN A 640 1.49 20.19 -16.44
C GLN A 640 0.97 21.52 -17.03
N ALA A 641 1.53 21.99 -18.13
CA ALA A 641 1.06 23.17 -18.86
C ALA A 641 1.54 23.17 -20.32
N ILE A 642 0.90 23.98 -21.17
CA ILE A 642 1.34 24.24 -22.54
C ILE A 642 1.44 25.73 -22.83
N GLU A 643 2.24 26.08 -23.83
CA GLU A 643 2.12 27.34 -24.55
C GLU A 643 1.80 27.09 -26.00
N PHE A 644 0.86 27.89 -26.51
CA PHE A 644 0.48 27.85 -27.90
C PHE A 644 0.53 29.25 -28.51
N THR A 645 1.26 29.39 -29.61
CA THR A 645 1.47 30.67 -30.27
C THR A 645 0.46 30.90 -31.42
N THR A 646 0.23 32.16 -31.80
CA THR A 646 -0.58 32.50 -32.98
C THR A 646 0.02 32.03 -34.29
N ARG A 647 1.29 31.59 -34.28
CA ARG A 647 1.97 30.96 -35.42
C ARG A 647 1.78 29.45 -35.47
N GLY A 648 1.04 28.86 -34.52
CA GLY A 648 0.78 27.42 -34.46
C GLY A 648 1.90 26.61 -33.80
N GLU A 649 2.78 27.25 -33.02
CA GLU A 649 3.86 26.56 -32.31
C GLU A 649 3.38 26.07 -30.94
N CYS A 650 3.78 24.86 -30.55
CA CYS A 650 3.42 24.22 -29.29
C CYS A 650 4.66 24.01 -28.41
N TYR A 651 4.56 24.37 -27.13
CA TYR A 651 5.59 24.11 -26.12
C TYR A 651 4.97 23.43 -24.90
N LEU A 652 5.58 22.36 -24.40
CA LEU A 652 5.12 21.57 -23.26
C LEU A 652 5.95 21.89 -22.02
N PHE A 653 5.31 22.02 -20.86
CA PHE A 653 5.94 22.36 -19.59
C PHE A 653 5.68 21.28 -18.56
N SER A 654 6.68 20.95 -17.75
CA SER A 654 6.55 20.01 -16.64
C SER A 654 6.19 20.65 -15.31
N SER A 655 5.73 21.90 -15.34
CA SER A 655 5.39 22.71 -14.18
C SER A 655 4.02 23.34 -14.39
N SER A 656 3.21 23.38 -13.35
CA SER A 656 1.92 24.07 -13.29
C SER A 656 2.03 25.51 -12.74
N GLN A 657 3.20 26.14 -12.80
CA GLN A 657 3.38 27.50 -12.32
C GLN A 657 2.64 28.50 -13.21
N THR A 658 2.16 29.58 -12.61
CA THR A 658 1.62 30.71 -13.36
C THR A 658 2.74 31.38 -14.17
N PRO A 659 2.46 31.81 -15.41
CA PRO A 659 3.48 32.40 -16.27
C PRO A 659 3.97 33.72 -15.66
N PRO A 660 5.29 33.91 -15.46
CA PRO A 660 5.85 35.13 -14.88
C PRO A 660 5.80 36.32 -15.86
N MET A 661 5.59 36.07 -17.16
CA MET A 661 5.49 37.12 -18.17
C MET A 661 4.06 37.30 -18.65
N THR A 662 3.55 38.51 -18.45
CA THR A 662 2.26 38.96 -18.97
C THR A 662 2.48 39.93 -20.14
N ASN A 663 1.46 40.10 -20.99
CA ASN A 663 1.48 40.95 -22.20
C ASN A 663 2.38 40.49 -23.34
N VAL A 664 2.68 39.19 -23.43
CA VAL A 664 3.36 38.61 -24.59
C VAL A 664 2.35 38.35 -25.69
N THR A 665 2.17 39.34 -26.57
CA THR A 665 1.18 39.27 -27.65
C THR A 665 1.42 38.05 -28.54
N GLY A 666 0.38 37.25 -28.73
CA GLY A 666 0.41 36.09 -29.63
C GLY A 666 0.91 34.79 -29.00
N VAL A 667 1.06 34.73 -27.68
CA VAL A 667 1.34 33.49 -26.94
C VAL A 667 0.31 33.34 -25.83
N ASN A 668 -0.32 32.16 -25.73
CA ASN A 668 -1.24 31.83 -24.64
C ASN A 668 -0.68 30.65 -23.84
N HIS A 669 -0.65 30.80 -22.52
CA HIS A 669 -0.23 29.75 -21.60
C HIS A 669 -1.46 29.06 -21.01
N HIS A 670 -1.47 27.74 -20.97
CA HIS A 670 -2.57 26.93 -20.46
C HIS A 670 -2.06 25.95 -19.40
N ILE A 671 -2.55 26.05 -18.17
CA ILE A 671 -2.20 25.12 -17.08
C ILE A 671 -3.18 23.95 -17.07
N TYR A 672 -2.65 22.72 -17.01
CA TYR A 672 -3.41 21.48 -17.00
C TYR A 672 -3.70 21.04 -15.55
N ASN A 673 -4.92 21.29 -15.07
CA ASN A 673 -5.33 21.00 -13.70
C ASN A 673 -5.91 19.58 -13.59
N CYS A 674 -5.04 18.57 -13.63
CA CYS A 674 -5.42 17.14 -13.57
C CYS A 674 -4.85 16.38 -12.39
N HIS A 675 -4.29 17.10 -11.42
CA HIS A 675 -3.65 16.48 -10.27
C HIS A 675 -4.33 16.91 -8.97
N THR A 676 -5.15 16.02 -8.40
CA THR A 676 -5.30 15.98 -6.95
C THR A 676 -4.03 15.36 -6.38
N SER A 677 -3.16 16.21 -5.84
CA SER A 677 -2.13 15.89 -4.85
C SER A 677 -1.42 14.53 -5.03
N THR A 678 -0.35 14.51 -5.81
CA THR A 678 0.80 13.66 -5.48
C THR A 678 1.67 14.43 -4.47
N PRO A 679 2.15 13.81 -3.37
CA PRO A 679 3.06 14.48 -2.44
C PRO A 679 4.35 14.87 -3.18
N ALA A 680 4.87 16.05 -2.87
CA ALA A 680 6.22 16.44 -3.26
C ALA A 680 7.19 15.34 -2.83
N VAL A 681 7.98 14.83 -3.78
CA VAL A 681 9.12 13.97 -3.48
C VAL A 681 10.15 14.86 -2.77
N THR A 682 10.23 14.73 -1.45
CA THR A 682 11.30 15.31 -0.64
C THR A 682 12.59 14.58 -1.00
N ILE A 683 13.43 15.21 -1.83
CA ILE A 683 14.80 14.75 -2.05
C ILE A 683 15.57 15.00 -0.76
N THR A 684 16.13 13.93 -0.19
CA THR A 684 16.96 13.97 1.00
C THR A 684 18.22 14.79 0.73
N ASN A 685 18.41 15.86 1.50
CA ASN A 685 19.65 16.62 1.57
C ASN A 685 20.75 15.70 2.14
N THR A 686 21.61 15.20 1.26
CA THR A 686 22.91 14.63 1.63
C THR A 686 23.92 15.76 1.64
N VAL A 687 24.46 16.05 2.82
CA VAL A 687 25.64 16.91 2.95
C VAL A 687 26.82 16.11 2.40
N PHE A 688 27.32 16.50 1.22
CA PHE A 688 28.52 15.93 0.63
C PHE A 688 29.77 16.66 1.16
N PRO A 689 30.89 15.96 1.36
CA PRO A 689 32.16 16.58 1.72
C PRO A 689 32.65 17.47 0.59
N THR A 690 33.45 18.48 0.93
CA THR A 690 34.09 19.41 0.00
C THR A 690 34.92 18.64 -1.05
N ILE A 691 34.44 18.62 -2.28
CA ILE A 691 35.12 18.01 -3.44
C ILE A 691 36.24 18.95 -3.88
N SER A 692 37.49 18.59 -3.62
CA SER A 692 38.67 19.42 -3.98
C SER A 692 39.28 19.08 -5.35
N VAL A 693 38.77 18.06 -6.07
CA VAL A 693 39.29 17.67 -7.39
C VAL A 693 38.16 17.07 -8.25
N CYS A 694 38.00 17.54 -9.50
CA CYS A 694 37.17 16.91 -10.53
C CYS A 694 38.06 16.15 -11.52
N PRO A 695 38.33 14.84 -11.31
CA PRO A 695 39.16 14.06 -12.22
C PRO A 695 38.39 13.76 -13.52
N ASN A 696 39.04 14.00 -14.66
CA ASN A 696 38.49 13.95 -16.03
C ASN A 696 37.96 12.58 -16.53
N ASN A 697 37.67 11.63 -15.65
CA ASN A 697 37.68 10.22 -16.01
C ASN A 697 36.29 9.67 -16.40
N THR A 698 35.21 10.41 -16.16
CA THR A 698 33.86 9.98 -16.56
C THR A 698 33.20 11.07 -17.40
N VAL A 699 33.20 10.84 -18.72
CA VAL A 699 32.54 11.70 -19.71
C VAL A 699 31.44 10.90 -20.38
N LEU A 700 30.22 11.45 -20.41
CA LEU A 700 29.12 10.92 -21.21
C LEU A 700 28.97 11.74 -22.48
N GLU A 701 29.00 11.05 -23.61
CA GLU A 701 28.86 11.64 -24.94
C GLU A 701 27.38 11.80 -25.30
N ASN A 702 27.05 12.89 -26.01
CA ASN A 702 25.69 13.23 -26.44
C ASN A 702 24.66 13.25 -25.30
N SER A 703 25.06 13.83 -24.17
CA SER A 703 24.25 13.91 -22.97
C SER A 703 24.38 15.26 -22.30
N ASN A 704 23.34 15.64 -21.54
CA ASN A 704 23.36 16.82 -20.68
C ASN A 704 22.50 16.61 -19.43
N THR A 705 22.56 17.55 -18.50
CA THR A 705 21.63 17.64 -17.37
C THR A 705 20.53 18.66 -17.61
N ILE A 706 19.34 18.41 -17.06
CA ILE A 706 18.21 19.34 -17.15
C ILE A 706 18.42 20.47 -16.13
N GLY A 707 18.29 21.73 -16.58
CA GLY A 707 18.35 22.90 -15.69
C GLY A 707 19.76 23.41 -15.36
N GLY A 708 20.78 23.06 -16.16
CA GLY A 708 22.15 23.55 -15.98
C GLY A 708 22.26 25.09 -16.03
N ILE A 709 23.15 25.66 -15.21
CA ILE A 709 23.38 27.11 -15.14
C ILE A 709 24.49 27.50 -16.10
N ARG A 710 24.17 28.36 -17.06
CA ARG A 710 25.12 28.82 -18.09
C ARG A 710 26.30 29.59 -17.47
N VAL A 711 27.52 29.28 -17.92
CA VAL A 711 28.75 30.01 -17.61
C VAL A 711 29.24 30.70 -18.88
N SER A 712 28.96 32.00 -19.01
CA SER A 712 29.18 32.74 -20.25
C SER A 712 30.65 33.09 -20.55
N ASN A 713 31.55 32.91 -19.58
CA ASN A 713 32.98 33.19 -19.72
C ASN A 713 33.84 31.94 -19.86
N ALA A 714 33.24 30.74 -19.96
CA ALA A 714 33.95 29.49 -20.14
C ALA A 714 33.80 28.97 -21.58
N ASN A 715 34.90 28.99 -22.32
CA ASN A 715 34.95 28.70 -23.77
C ASN A 715 35.73 27.42 -24.10
N ASN A 716 36.26 26.76 -23.08
CA ASN A 716 36.86 25.43 -23.20
C ASN A 716 36.47 24.59 -21.97
N VAL A 717 36.73 23.28 -22.05
CA VAL A 717 36.36 22.31 -21.02
C VAL A 717 37.04 22.63 -19.68
N ASP A 718 38.27 23.13 -19.69
CA ASP A 718 39.01 23.44 -18.46
C ASP A 718 38.47 24.69 -17.76
N GLU A 719 38.15 25.75 -18.51
CA GLU A 719 37.45 26.92 -17.97
C GLU A 719 36.07 26.55 -17.40
N CYS A 720 35.35 25.65 -18.07
CA CYS A 720 34.05 25.17 -17.62
C CYS A 720 34.18 24.35 -16.32
N ARG A 721 35.21 23.50 -16.24
CA ARG A 721 35.56 22.76 -15.02
C ARG A 721 35.92 23.69 -13.88
N SER A 722 36.76 24.70 -14.11
CA SER A 722 37.13 25.69 -13.10
C SER A 722 35.92 26.47 -12.60
N ALA A 723 35.00 26.85 -13.48
CA ALA A 723 33.76 27.52 -13.10
C ALA A 723 32.80 26.62 -12.30
N CYS A 724 32.77 25.32 -12.62
CA CYS A 724 32.05 24.31 -11.85
C CYS A 724 32.64 24.19 -10.44
N LEU A 725 33.95 23.96 -10.33
CA LEU A 725 34.67 23.80 -9.06
C LEU A 725 34.66 25.06 -8.18
N ALA A 726 34.65 26.26 -8.78
CA ALA A 726 34.53 27.51 -8.03
C ALA A 726 33.14 27.73 -7.40
N ASN A 727 32.14 26.90 -7.75
CA ASN A 727 30.80 26.91 -7.18
C ASN A 727 30.68 25.77 -6.16
N ASP A 728 31.09 26.03 -4.92
CA ASP A 728 31.29 25.07 -3.81
C ASP A 728 30.14 24.07 -3.49
N ASN A 729 28.96 24.20 -4.10
CA ASN A 729 27.84 23.26 -3.93
C ASN A 729 27.12 22.87 -5.24
N ARG A 730 27.56 23.37 -6.40
CA ARG A 730 26.84 23.12 -7.68
C ARG A 730 27.57 22.14 -8.58
N CYS A 731 28.86 21.88 -8.34
CA CYS A 731 29.60 20.90 -9.11
C CYS A 731 29.27 19.44 -8.74
N THR A 732 28.40 19.22 -7.75
CA THR A 732 27.95 17.89 -7.27
C THR A 732 27.48 16.98 -8.39
N TYR A 733 26.88 17.55 -9.43
CA TYR A 733 26.36 16.80 -10.57
C TYR A 733 27.21 16.95 -11.84
N GLY A 734 28.36 17.63 -11.78
CA GLY A 734 29.21 17.86 -12.95
C GLY A 734 28.86 19.10 -13.77
N PHE A 735 29.25 19.09 -15.04
CA PHE A 735 28.96 20.16 -16.00
C PHE A 735 28.77 19.63 -17.42
N ASP A 736 28.00 20.36 -18.22
CA ASP A 736 27.74 20.10 -19.63
C ASP A 736 28.58 21.04 -20.50
N PHE A 737 29.28 20.49 -21.50
CA PHE A 737 30.05 21.28 -22.46
C PHE A 737 29.69 20.95 -23.92
N ASN A 738 29.42 21.99 -24.71
CA ASN A 738 29.15 21.90 -26.14
C ASN A 738 30.25 22.58 -26.95
N LEU A 739 31.11 21.80 -27.60
CA LEU A 739 32.23 22.33 -28.39
C LEU A 739 31.78 23.14 -29.61
N TYR A 740 30.55 22.93 -30.10
CA TYR A 740 30.04 23.53 -31.33
C TYR A 740 29.06 24.69 -31.08
N ALA A 741 28.76 25.00 -29.82
CA ALA A 741 27.94 26.17 -29.51
C ALA A 741 28.73 27.48 -29.68
N PRO A 742 28.05 28.61 -29.99
CA PRO A 742 28.70 29.91 -30.05
C PRO A 742 29.42 30.27 -28.75
N PHE A 743 30.46 31.12 -28.85
CA PHE A 743 31.15 31.68 -27.68
C PHE A 743 30.15 32.20 -26.63
N GLY A 744 30.38 31.85 -25.37
CA GLY A 744 29.49 32.17 -24.24
C GLY A 744 28.28 31.25 -24.07
N PHE A 745 28.09 30.27 -24.95
CA PHE A 745 27.07 29.21 -24.85
C PHE A 745 27.70 27.83 -24.87
N GLN A 746 28.95 27.67 -24.43
CA GLN A 746 29.62 26.37 -24.51
C GLN A 746 29.57 25.60 -23.18
N CYS A 747 29.26 26.25 -22.05
CA CYS A 747 29.38 25.67 -20.71
C CYS A 747 28.12 25.87 -19.84
N TRP A 748 27.69 24.80 -19.16
CA TRP A 748 26.64 24.82 -18.15
C TRP A 748 27.01 23.96 -16.93
N VAL A 749 26.90 24.51 -15.72
CA VAL A 749 27.10 23.76 -14.47
C VAL A 749 25.80 23.03 -14.10
N SER A 750 25.87 21.72 -13.91
CA SER A 750 24.72 20.86 -13.68
C SER A 750 24.10 21.08 -12.30
N THR A 751 22.80 21.32 -12.23
CA THR A 751 22.07 21.55 -10.96
C THR A 751 21.24 20.37 -10.52
N ASN A 752 21.19 19.30 -11.32
CA ASN A 752 20.30 18.17 -11.14
C ASN A 752 21.00 16.85 -11.50
N PRO A 753 20.77 15.74 -10.77
CA PRO A 753 21.35 14.43 -11.06
C PRO A 753 20.80 13.73 -12.32
N PHE A 754 19.70 14.21 -12.90
CA PHE A 754 19.06 13.56 -14.05
C PHE A 754 19.75 13.93 -15.37
N ILE A 755 20.33 12.92 -16.01
CA ILE A 755 21.00 13.04 -17.30
C ILE A 755 20.05 12.62 -18.42
N ASN A 756 19.93 13.48 -19.42
CA ASN A 756 19.26 13.18 -20.68
C ASN A 756 20.26 12.52 -21.62
N PHE A 757 20.03 11.24 -21.97
CA PHE A 757 20.89 10.47 -22.86
C PHE A 757 20.41 10.53 -24.31
N GLY A 758 21.32 10.73 -25.26
CA GLY A 758 21.08 10.48 -26.68
C GLY A 758 20.30 11.56 -27.43
N ASN A 759 19.86 12.63 -26.76
CA ASN A 759 19.00 13.66 -27.36
C ASN A 759 19.70 14.98 -27.68
N ILE A 760 20.97 15.18 -27.27
CA ILE A 760 21.70 16.42 -27.59
C ILE A 760 23.04 16.10 -28.24
N LYS A 761 23.03 16.12 -29.58
CA LYS A 761 24.21 15.88 -30.40
C LYS A 761 25.32 16.87 -30.04
N ASN A 762 26.52 16.34 -29.82
CA ASN A 762 27.75 17.09 -29.54
C ASN A 762 27.84 17.80 -28.18
N VAL A 763 26.97 17.47 -27.22
CA VAL A 763 27.13 17.90 -25.83
C VAL A 763 27.73 16.75 -25.03
N LYS A 764 28.72 17.06 -24.19
CA LYS A 764 29.35 16.11 -23.29
C LYS A 764 29.07 16.48 -21.86
N HIS A 765 28.70 15.51 -21.05
CA HIS A 765 28.55 15.68 -19.61
C HIS A 765 29.80 15.16 -18.88
N TYR A 766 30.38 15.97 -18.00
CA TYR A 766 31.58 15.67 -17.22
C TYR A 766 31.21 15.55 -15.75
N TYR A 767 31.40 14.38 -15.16
CA TYR A 767 31.14 14.20 -13.72
C TYR A 767 32.29 14.73 -12.87
N CYS A 768 31.94 15.37 -11.76
CA CYS A 768 32.88 15.89 -10.76
C CYS A 768 32.67 15.24 -9.38
N LYS A 769 32.51 13.90 -9.37
CA LYS A 769 32.42 13.12 -8.12
C LYS A 769 33.75 13.00 -7.41
#